data_AF-A0A2E5HNL8-F1
#
_entry.id   AF-A0A2E5HNL8-F1
#
_cell.length_a   1.000
_cell.length_b   1.000
_cell.length_c   1.000
_cell.angle_alpha   90.00
_cell.angle_beta   90.00
_cell.angle_gamma   90.00
#
_symmetry.space_group_name_H-M   'P 1'
#
loop_
_entity.id
_entity.type
_entity.pdbx_description
1 polymer ?
#
loop_
_entity_poly.entity_id
_entity_poly.type
_entity_poly.pdbx_seq_one_letter_code
_entity_poly.pdbx_strand_id
1 'polypeptide(L)'
;MSDITESSAWKALRAHHDAMADVHMRTLFEEDPERFERYSHQLGDVVIDYSKHRITDETLSLLFELAREAGVPEAIEAMFAGAKLNGTEGRAVLHVALRNRSNRPIEVDGEDVMPEVNAVLKKVARFVESIQSGAWLGYTDLPITDIVNIGIGGSNLGPYMVTEALRPYWMEDLDVHFVSNIDGTHLAEVLKQVDPETTLFIVCSKSFTTHETLTNARSARRWLLEHLHDEAAVARHFVAVSTNESGVREFGIDPENMFTFWDWVGGRYSLWSSVGLSIACMIGMERFEELLEGAHAVDEHIRAAPLEANVPAIMALLGIWYHNFFDAHTHAILPYDQYLHRLPAYLQQADMESNGKRVTRSGQPIEGYTTGPIIWGEPGTDGQHAFYQLIHQGTRLIPADFIIPAQTHNPIGEHHDILMANFLAQTEALMRGKTEAEAREELEAAGMGGEALEALLPHKVFPGNRPTTSIVLDVLRPYTLGELLALYEHKIFIQGIVWDIYSFDQWGVELGKQLAKRILPELQERSEVSGHDASTNGLIHLYQQRRFATAALTEDPKEDNMARNLLEQLREMTTVVADTGELNAIQQYTPQDATTNPSLIVKAAGMEEYRDIVNETLQETRAAMPEASSDEVIDEAVDRLAVEFGSRILQVIPGRVSTEVNANLSYDTAATVAKARKLIDLYAKEGIAKERILIKIASTWEGIEAARELEADGIHCNMTLLFGLHQAVACAEAGVTLISPFVGRIYDWYKKERGVEHIPAEEDPGVESVTEIYNYYKKFGHETEIMGASFRHIGQLQELAGCDLLTISPDLLGELQATEGELPRKLDPEAAAAMEIERIDMTREVYDQMHADDRMATEKLSEGIDKFAAALDKLKALLKERLEG
;
A
#
# COMPACT_ATOMS: atom_id res chain seq x y z
N MET A 1 38.31 -25.38 -13.62
CA MET A 1 38.61 -26.63 -12.90
C MET A 1 37.99 -27.79 -13.67
N SER A 2 38.36 -29.05 -13.38
CA SER A 2 37.55 -30.19 -13.85
C SER A 2 36.16 -30.11 -13.19
N ASP A 3 35.16 -30.72 -13.82
CA ASP A 3 33.81 -30.86 -13.26
C ASP A 3 33.88 -31.43 -11.83
N ILE A 4 33.19 -30.79 -10.88
CA ILE A 4 33.21 -31.20 -9.47
C ILE A 4 32.66 -32.62 -9.29
N THR A 5 31.78 -33.07 -10.18
CA THR A 5 31.22 -34.43 -10.15
C THR A 5 32.24 -35.52 -10.49
N GLU A 6 33.32 -35.14 -11.17
CA GLU A 6 34.41 -36.03 -11.53
C GLU A 6 35.50 -36.14 -10.46
N SER A 7 35.43 -35.29 -9.43
CA SER A 7 36.35 -35.26 -8.31
C SER A 7 36.31 -36.56 -7.48
N SER A 8 37.41 -36.87 -6.78
CA SER A 8 37.51 -38.06 -5.94
C SER A 8 36.51 -37.99 -4.79
N ALA A 9 36.41 -36.83 -4.14
CA ALA A 9 35.52 -36.64 -3.00
C ALA A 9 34.04 -36.78 -3.40
N TRP A 10 33.63 -36.27 -4.57
CA TRP A 10 32.24 -36.42 -5.03
C TRP A 10 31.86 -37.87 -5.31
N LYS A 11 32.76 -38.63 -5.96
CA LYS A 11 32.55 -40.07 -6.22
C LYS A 11 32.50 -40.86 -4.92
N ALA A 12 33.35 -40.53 -3.95
CA ALA A 12 33.33 -41.14 -2.62
C ALA A 12 32.03 -40.82 -1.87
N LEU A 13 31.57 -39.57 -1.89
CA LEU A 13 30.28 -39.18 -1.29
C LEU A 13 29.10 -39.90 -1.93
N ARG A 14 29.13 -40.14 -3.24
CA ARG A 14 28.07 -40.93 -3.92
C ARG A 14 28.04 -42.38 -3.44
N ALA A 15 29.20 -43.02 -3.32
CA ALA A 15 29.29 -44.37 -2.76
C ALA A 15 28.89 -44.39 -1.27
N HIS A 16 29.25 -43.36 -0.51
CA HIS A 16 28.87 -43.22 0.90
C HIS A 16 27.36 -42.99 1.08
N HIS A 17 26.74 -42.24 0.17
CA HIS A 17 25.30 -42.07 0.14
C HIS A 17 24.57 -43.40 -0.02
N ASP A 18 25.04 -44.29 -0.90
CA ASP A 18 24.45 -45.63 -1.07
C ASP A 18 24.48 -46.45 0.23
N ALA A 19 25.47 -46.21 1.11
CA ALA A 19 25.55 -46.83 2.43
C ALA A 19 24.69 -46.12 3.49
N MET A 20 24.48 -44.81 3.35
CA MET A 20 23.78 -43.97 4.35
C MET A 20 22.30 -43.73 4.06
N ALA A 21 21.83 -43.99 2.83
CA ALA A 21 20.48 -43.63 2.38
C ALA A 21 19.38 -44.18 3.29
N ASP A 22 19.52 -45.44 3.72
CA ASP A 22 18.56 -46.16 4.55
C ASP A 22 18.90 -46.14 6.06
N VAL A 23 20.02 -45.52 6.45
CA VAL A 23 20.41 -45.41 7.86
C VAL A 23 19.43 -44.49 8.60
N HIS A 24 18.95 -44.96 9.75
CA HIS A 24 17.96 -44.24 10.56
C HIS A 24 18.62 -43.47 11.70
N MET A 25 18.27 -42.19 11.87
CA MET A 25 18.85 -41.35 12.93
C MET A 25 18.60 -41.89 14.35
N ARG A 26 17.46 -42.54 14.63
CA ARG A 26 17.26 -43.30 15.90
C ARG A 26 18.48 -44.15 16.25
N THR A 27 18.95 -44.98 15.32
CA THR A 27 20.12 -45.85 15.53
C THR A 27 21.39 -45.04 15.73
N LEU A 28 21.59 -43.96 14.95
CA LEU A 28 22.76 -43.08 15.10
C LEU A 28 22.85 -42.43 16.49
N PHE A 29 21.72 -42.08 17.10
CA PHE A 29 21.67 -41.55 18.48
C PHE A 29 21.76 -42.64 19.55
N GLU A 30 21.24 -43.84 19.30
CA GLU A 30 21.37 -44.98 20.21
C GLU A 30 22.82 -45.48 20.31
N GLU A 31 23.56 -45.45 19.19
CA GLU A 31 24.94 -45.92 19.10
C GLU A 31 25.96 -44.89 19.61
N ASP A 32 25.63 -43.61 19.58
CA ASP A 32 26.51 -42.50 20.00
C ASP A 32 25.81 -41.60 21.03
N PRO A 33 25.94 -41.88 22.34
CA PRO A 33 25.36 -41.06 23.40
C PRO A 33 25.92 -39.63 23.47
N GLU A 34 27.10 -39.37 22.88
CA GLU A 34 27.76 -38.05 22.85
C GLU A 34 27.52 -37.33 21.51
N ARG A 35 26.55 -37.80 20.71
CA ARG A 35 26.29 -37.30 19.36
C ARG A 35 25.97 -35.80 19.32
N PHE A 36 25.26 -35.29 20.33
CA PHE A 36 24.94 -33.86 20.42
C PHE A 36 26.23 -33.04 20.58
N GLU A 37 27.08 -33.40 21.54
CA GLU A 37 28.35 -32.71 21.81
C GLU A 37 29.29 -32.75 20.60
N ARG A 38 29.26 -33.84 19.83
CA ARG A 38 30.10 -34.01 18.64
C ARG A 38 29.59 -33.26 17.41
N TYR A 39 28.27 -33.11 17.26
CA TYR A 39 27.63 -32.48 16.10
C TYR A 39 26.84 -31.23 16.50
N SER A 40 27.35 -30.49 17.47
CA SER A 40 26.90 -29.13 17.79
C SER A 40 28.11 -28.22 17.92
N HIS A 41 27.91 -26.94 17.60
CA HIS A 41 28.94 -25.91 17.74
C HIS A 41 28.33 -24.66 18.33
N GLN A 42 29.03 -24.05 19.29
CA GLN A 42 28.73 -22.71 19.76
C GLN A 42 29.64 -21.71 19.06
N LEU A 43 29.04 -20.72 18.41
CA LEU A 43 29.71 -19.56 17.82
C LEU A 43 29.11 -18.30 18.43
N GLY A 44 29.87 -17.65 19.32
CA GLY A 44 29.37 -16.50 20.05
C GLY A 44 28.10 -16.84 20.85
N ASP A 45 27.03 -16.09 20.58
CA ASP A 45 25.73 -16.23 21.23
C ASP A 45 24.77 -17.15 20.45
N VAL A 46 25.30 -17.90 19.47
CA VAL A 46 24.55 -18.82 18.61
C VAL A 46 25.05 -20.26 18.76
N VAL A 47 24.14 -21.17 19.09
CA VAL A 47 24.38 -22.62 19.08
C VAL A 47 23.77 -23.23 17.82
N ILE A 48 24.57 -23.99 17.08
CA ILE A 48 24.14 -24.75 15.91
C ILE A 48 24.23 -26.24 16.23
N ASP A 49 23.09 -26.87 16.47
CA ASP A 49 22.95 -28.32 16.59
C ASP A 49 22.58 -28.93 15.23
N TYR A 50 23.51 -29.68 14.65
CA TYR A 50 23.32 -30.45 13.41
C TYR A 50 23.41 -31.97 13.66
N SER A 51 23.21 -32.41 14.90
CA SER A 51 23.22 -33.84 15.27
C SER A 51 22.06 -34.62 14.66
N LYS A 52 20.92 -33.96 14.41
CA LYS A 52 19.71 -34.53 13.78
C LYS A 52 19.79 -34.52 12.25
N HIS A 53 20.96 -34.92 11.73
CA HIS A 53 21.21 -35.16 10.33
C HIS A 53 21.67 -36.62 10.12
N ARG A 54 21.42 -37.16 8.92
CA ARG A 54 21.83 -38.50 8.47
C ARG A 54 23.31 -38.51 8.08
N ILE A 55 24.17 -38.34 9.08
CA ILE A 55 25.62 -38.14 8.91
C ILE A 55 26.43 -38.94 9.95
N THR A 56 27.67 -39.24 9.61
CA THR A 56 28.72 -39.78 10.50
C THR A 56 30.01 -38.96 10.35
N ASP A 57 31.05 -39.26 11.12
CA ASP A 57 32.37 -38.63 10.95
C ASP A 57 32.93 -38.85 9.54
N GLU A 58 32.69 -40.04 8.97
CA GLU A 58 33.07 -40.35 7.59
C GLU A 58 32.32 -39.44 6.60
N THR A 59 31.01 -39.23 6.80
CA THR A 59 30.24 -38.29 5.97
C THR A 59 30.86 -36.90 6.01
N LEU A 60 31.15 -36.37 7.20
CA LEU A 60 31.73 -35.03 7.35
C LEU A 60 33.14 -34.95 6.77
N SER A 61 33.99 -35.95 7.00
CA SER A 61 35.34 -36.00 6.42
C SER A 61 35.30 -35.90 4.90
N LEU A 62 34.43 -36.69 4.25
CA LEU A 62 34.27 -36.67 2.79
C LEU A 62 33.71 -35.34 2.28
N LEU A 63 32.79 -34.71 3.03
CA LEU A 63 32.28 -33.37 2.70
C LEU A 63 33.37 -32.29 2.81
N PHE A 64 34.23 -32.35 3.84
CA PHE A 64 35.36 -31.42 3.96
C PHE A 64 36.42 -31.66 2.89
N GLU A 65 36.66 -32.90 2.48
CA GLU A 65 37.49 -33.22 1.31
C GLU A 65 36.92 -32.60 0.04
N LEU A 66 35.61 -32.69 -0.19
CA LEU A 66 34.94 -32.04 -1.32
C LEU A 66 35.14 -30.52 -1.31
N ALA A 67 34.98 -29.87 -0.15
CA ALA A 67 35.21 -28.44 -0.01
C ALA A 67 36.66 -28.03 -0.36
N ARG A 68 37.64 -28.84 0.03
CA ARG A 68 39.05 -28.62 -0.32
C ARG A 68 39.29 -28.81 -1.82
N GLU A 69 38.77 -29.88 -2.41
CA GLU A 69 38.89 -30.14 -3.85
C GLU A 69 38.22 -29.04 -4.70
N ALA A 70 37.15 -28.42 -4.19
CA ALA A 70 36.49 -27.26 -4.79
C ALA A 70 37.22 -25.92 -4.59
N GLY A 71 38.25 -25.87 -3.74
CA GLY A 71 39.02 -24.64 -3.46
C GLY A 71 38.31 -23.64 -2.53
N VAL A 72 37.47 -24.13 -1.61
CA VAL A 72 36.74 -23.27 -0.64
C VAL A 72 37.69 -22.43 0.23
N PRO A 73 38.76 -22.97 0.85
CA PRO A 73 39.67 -22.16 1.67
C PRO A 73 40.31 -21.00 0.89
N GLU A 74 40.74 -21.24 -0.35
CA GLU A 74 41.34 -20.22 -1.21
C GLU A 74 40.31 -19.16 -1.62
N ALA A 75 39.07 -19.58 -1.87
CA ALA A 75 37.99 -18.67 -2.24
C ALA A 75 37.59 -17.75 -1.07
N ILE A 76 37.57 -18.25 0.17
CA ILE A 76 37.34 -17.43 1.37
C ILE A 76 38.39 -16.32 1.43
N GLU A 77 39.68 -16.65 1.39
CA GLU A 77 40.73 -15.61 1.43
C GLU A 77 40.67 -14.66 0.22
N ALA A 78 40.32 -15.16 -0.96
CA ALA A 78 40.13 -14.31 -2.14
C ALA A 78 39.01 -13.27 -1.93
N MET A 79 37.89 -13.64 -1.30
CA MET A 79 36.81 -12.70 -0.98
C MET A 79 37.31 -11.60 -0.04
N PHE A 80 37.97 -11.97 1.06
CA PHE A 80 38.48 -11.01 2.04
C PHE A 80 39.66 -10.17 1.53
N ALA A 81 40.35 -10.62 0.48
CA ALA A 81 41.39 -9.87 -0.21
C ALA A 81 40.85 -8.92 -1.30
N GLY A 82 39.52 -8.84 -1.49
CA GLY A 82 38.92 -7.98 -2.51
C GLY A 82 39.07 -8.51 -3.94
N ALA A 83 39.32 -9.81 -4.12
CA ALA A 83 39.41 -10.41 -5.44
C ALA A 83 38.08 -10.29 -6.21
N LYS A 84 38.19 -10.21 -7.53
CA LYS A 84 37.04 -10.10 -8.45
C LYS A 84 36.31 -11.44 -8.62
N LEU A 85 35.69 -11.93 -7.53
CA LEU A 85 34.96 -13.19 -7.49
C LEU A 85 33.64 -13.17 -8.28
N ASN A 86 33.10 -11.98 -8.58
CA ASN A 86 32.02 -11.83 -9.53
C ASN A 86 32.60 -11.64 -10.93
N GLY A 87 32.96 -12.75 -11.58
CA GLY A 87 33.70 -12.74 -12.84
C GLY A 87 32.89 -12.31 -14.06
N THR A 88 31.56 -12.47 -14.05
CA THR A 88 30.70 -12.05 -15.17
C THR A 88 30.55 -10.53 -15.23
N GLU A 89 30.58 -9.85 -14.08
CA GLU A 89 30.54 -8.38 -13.99
C GLU A 89 31.92 -7.74 -13.75
N GLY A 90 32.96 -8.55 -13.51
CA GLY A 90 34.33 -8.06 -13.24
C GLY A 90 34.46 -7.33 -11.90
N ARG A 91 33.66 -7.70 -10.89
CA ARG A 91 33.56 -6.98 -9.60
C ARG A 91 34.11 -7.78 -8.43
N ALA A 92 34.62 -7.06 -7.44
CA ALA A 92 34.87 -7.61 -6.11
C ALA A 92 33.53 -7.94 -5.41
N VAL A 93 33.60 -8.71 -4.32
CA VAL A 93 32.45 -9.09 -3.50
C VAL A 93 32.79 -8.85 -2.05
N LEU A 94 32.32 -7.73 -1.50
CA LEU A 94 32.90 -7.17 -0.27
C LEU A 94 31.87 -6.68 0.75
N HIS A 95 30.73 -7.37 0.88
CA HIS A 95 29.81 -7.09 1.99
C HIS A 95 30.49 -7.21 3.37
N VAL A 96 31.52 -8.05 3.49
CA VAL A 96 32.40 -8.15 4.67
C VAL A 96 33.17 -6.86 4.98
N ALA A 97 33.49 -6.02 3.99
CA ALA A 97 34.16 -4.74 4.21
C ALA A 97 33.24 -3.72 4.91
N LEU A 98 31.94 -3.76 4.64
CA LEU A 98 30.94 -2.86 5.23
C LEU A 98 30.84 -3.00 6.75
N ARG A 99 31.15 -4.19 7.24
CA ARG A 99 31.09 -4.58 8.65
C ARG A 99 32.45 -4.92 9.23
N ASN A 100 33.56 -4.59 8.54
CA ASN A 100 34.90 -4.87 9.04
C ASN A 100 35.28 -3.92 10.20
N ARG A 101 35.00 -4.33 11.43
CA ARG A 101 35.23 -3.50 12.64
C ARG A 101 36.70 -3.43 13.02
N SER A 102 37.51 -4.39 12.58
CA SER A 102 38.97 -4.36 12.75
C SER A 102 39.65 -3.23 11.97
N ASN A 103 38.98 -2.67 10.96
CA ASN A 103 39.56 -1.70 10.02
C ASN A 103 40.85 -2.20 9.35
N ARG A 104 41.06 -3.53 9.27
CA ARG A 104 42.13 -4.08 8.45
C ARG A 104 41.91 -3.66 7.00
N PRO A 105 42.94 -3.14 6.30
CA PRO A 105 42.80 -2.72 4.91
C PRO A 105 42.26 -3.85 4.02
N ILE A 106 41.34 -3.51 3.13
CA ILE A 106 40.83 -4.40 2.08
C ILE A 106 40.95 -3.66 0.76
N GLU A 107 41.82 -4.14 -0.13
CA GLU A 107 42.13 -3.45 -1.36
C GLU A 107 41.21 -3.89 -2.52
N VAL A 108 40.68 -2.92 -3.26
CA VAL A 108 40.07 -3.13 -4.58
C VAL A 108 40.84 -2.30 -5.58
N ASP A 109 41.36 -2.94 -6.63
CA ASP A 109 42.18 -2.29 -7.65
C ASP A 109 43.36 -1.47 -7.09
N GLY A 110 43.91 -1.91 -5.94
CA GLY A 110 45.06 -1.32 -5.26
C GLY A 110 44.74 -0.20 -4.27
N GLU A 111 43.45 0.07 -4.01
CA GLU A 111 43.01 1.10 -3.06
C GLU A 111 42.24 0.47 -1.90
N ASP A 112 42.59 0.83 -0.66
CA ASP A 112 41.88 0.40 0.54
C ASP A 112 40.48 1.06 0.59
N VAL A 113 39.43 0.24 0.69
CA VAL A 113 38.04 0.70 0.69
C VAL A 113 37.57 1.16 2.09
N MET A 114 38.27 0.77 3.15
CA MET A 114 37.83 1.03 4.53
C MET A 114 37.67 2.52 4.89
N PRO A 115 38.51 3.46 4.41
CA PRO A 115 38.31 4.88 4.66
C PRO A 115 36.95 5.39 4.14
N GLU A 116 36.54 4.98 2.95
CA GLU A 116 35.25 5.41 2.36
C GLU A 116 34.06 4.74 3.07
N VAL A 117 34.16 3.45 3.41
CA VAL A 117 33.17 2.74 4.24
C VAL A 117 32.90 3.49 5.52
N ASN A 118 33.95 3.84 6.27
CA ASN A 118 33.83 4.57 7.52
C ASN A 118 33.33 6.00 7.33
N ALA A 119 33.65 6.66 6.21
CA ALA A 119 33.13 7.99 5.92
C ALA A 119 31.61 7.97 5.71
N VAL A 120 31.09 6.97 5.00
CA VAL A 120 29.64 6.77 4.82
C VAL A 120 28.97 6.42 6.15
N LEU A 121 29.53 5.50 6.95
CA LEU A 121 28.98 5.17 8.27
C LEU A 121 28.93 6.39 9.20
N LYS A 122 29.95 7.26 9.18
CA LYS A 122 29.92 8.54 9.92
C LYS A 122 28.85 9.50 9.39
N LYS A 123 28.61 9.52 8.08
CA LYS A 123 27.54 10.31 7.48
C LYS A 123 26.17 9.80 7.92
N VAL A 124 25.96 8.48 7.90
CA VAL A 124 24.75 7.82 8.43
C VAL A 124 24.56 8.15 9.90
N ALA A 125 25.61 8.02 10.73
CA ALA A 125 25.54 8.32 12.16
C ALA A 125 25.05 9.76 12.45
N ARG A 126 25.59 10.76 11.74
CA ARG A 126 25.15 12.16 11.89
C ARG A 126 23.69 12.36 11.46
N PHE A 127 23.26 11.68 10.40
CA PHE A 127 21.89 11.77 9.93
C PHE A 127 20.92 11.13 10.93
N VAL A 128 21.24 9.93 11.40
CA VAL A 128 20.48 9.24 12.44
C VAL A 128 20.37 10.14 13.67
N GLU A 129 21.49 10.65 14.20
CA GLU A 129 21.48 11.57 15.35
C GLU A 129 20.52 12.76 15.14
N SER A 130 20.47 13.34 13.94
CA SER A 130 19.57 14.45 13.64
C SER A 130 18.08 14.06 13.65
N ILE A 131 17.73 12.84 13.22
CA ILE A 131 16.36 12.30 13.33
C ILE A 131 16.05 12.02 14.80
N GLN A 132 16.92 11.30 15.49
CA GLN A 132 16.73 10.90 16.89
C GLN A 132 16.57 12.09 17.83
N SER A 133 17.32 13.18 17.61
CA SER A 133 17.23 14.37 18.44
C SER A 133 16.08 15.30 18.07
N GLY A 134 15.32 15.00 17.00
CA GLY A 134 14.34 15.90 16.41
C GLY A 134 14.94 17.18 15.81
N ALA A 135 16.24 17.18 15.51
CA ALA A 135 16.92 18.33 14.90
C ALA A 135 16.66 18.41 13.39
N TRP A 136 16.39 17.27 12.75
CA TRP A 136 15.84 17.22 11.41
C TRP A 136 14.35 17.53 11.46
N LEU A 137 13.96 18.63 10.83
CA LEU A 137 12.58 19.08 10.76
C LEU A 137 12.04 18.96 9.34
N GLY A 138 10.76 18.63 9.24
CA GLY A 138 9.98 18.72 8.02
C GLY A 138 9.86 20.16 7.52
N TYR A 139 9.09 20.33 6.45
CA TYR A 139 8.90 21.62 5.80
C TYR A 139 8.20 22.63 6.68
N THR A 140 7.27 22.19 7.53
CA THR A 140 6.54 23.01 8.51
C THR A 140 7.24 23.13 9.86
N ASP A 141 8.54 22.82 9.90
CA ASP A 141 9.39 22.86 11.10
C ASP A 141 8.95 21.90 12.23
N LEU A 142 8.21 20.84 11.89
CA LEU A 142 7.87 19.73 12.79
C LEU A 142 8.91 18.59 12.73
N PRO A 143 9.20 17.90 13.84
CA PRO A 143 10.04 16.70 13.84
C PRO A 143 9.44 15.57 12.98
N ILE A 144 10.30 14.74 12.40
CA ILE A 144 9.88 13.55 11.65
C ILE A 144 9.35 12.49 12.61
N THR A 145 8.16 11.95 12.32
CA THR A 145 7.52 10.85 13.04
C THR A 145 7.46 9.57 12.22
N ASP A 146 7.59 9.68 10.89
CA ASP A 146 7.42 8.55 9.98
C ASP A 146 8.58 8.49 8.98
N ILE A 147 9.15 7.29 8.80
CA ILE A 147 10.11 7.00 7.74
C ILE A 147 9.47 6.05 6.73
N VAL A 148 9.47 6.42 5.46
CA VAL A 148 9.00 5.56 4.37
C VAL A 148 10.19 5.16 3.48
N ASN A 149 10.65 3.92 3.60
CA ASN A 149 11.70 3.36 2.73
C ASN A 149 11.10 2.88 1.41
N ILE A 150 11.48 3.51 0.30
CA ILE A 150 11.06 3.14 -1.05
C ILE A 150 12.19 2.41 -1.77
N GLY A 151 12.02 1.11 -2.02
CA GLY A 151 13.02 0.25 -2.66
C GLY A 151 12.46 -1.13 -3.01
N ILE A 152 13.11 -1.89 -3.88
CA ILE A 152 12.66 -3.25 -4.24
C ILE A 152 13.82 -4.25 -4.17
N GLY A 153 13.50 -5.52 -3.90
CA GLY A 153 14.49 -6.59 -3.76
C GLY A 153 15.46 -6.30 -2.60
N GLY A 154 16.76 -6.21 -2.91
CA GLY A 154 17.80 -5.99 -1.92
C GLY A 154 17.71 -4.64 -1.20
N SER A 155 17.13 -3.63 -1.86
CA SER A 155 16.86 -2.30 -1.28
C SER A 155 15.65 -2.28 -0.33
N ASN A 156 15.03 -3.43 -0.06
CA ASN A 156 13.82 -3.53 0.75
C ASN A 156 13.82 -4.72 1.70
N LEU A 157 14.05 -5.95 1.21
CA LEU A 157 13.89 -7.17 2.00
C LEU A 157 14.82 -7.22 3.22
N GLY A 158 16.08 -6.80 3.06
CA GLY A 158 17.03 -6.69 4.18
C GLY A 158 16.57 -5.68 5.23
N PRO A 159 16.43 -4.39 4.86
CA PRO A 159 15.90 -3.37 5.77
C PRO A 159 14.61 -3.76 6.48
N TYR A 160 13.60 -4.25 5.74
CA TYR A 160 12.31 -4.62 6.30
C TYR A 160 12.42 -5.79 7.29
N MET A 161 13.16 -6.84 6.93
CA MET A 161 13.34 -7.98 7.81
C MET A 161 14.07 -7.60 9.10
N VAL A 162 15.14 -6.80 9.02
CA VAL A 162 15.91 -6.40 10.19
C VAL A 162 15.12 -5.47 11.11
N THR A 163 14.37 -4.50 10.57
CA THR A 163 13.53 -3.64 11.40
C THR A 163 12.45 -4.45 12.12
N GLU A 164 11.81 -5.40 11.44
CA GLU A 164 10.82 -6.28 12.09
C GLU A 164 11.44 -7.17 13.17
N ALA A 165 12.60 -7.78 12.88
CA ALA A 165 13.33 -8.64 13.80
C ALA A 165 13.77 -7.89 15.08
N LEU A 166 14.08 -6.60 14.95
CA LEU A 166 14.59 -5.75 16.04
C LEU A 166 13.55 -4.77 16.56
N ARG A 167 12.25 -5.06 16.38
CA ARG A 167 11.16 -4.24 16.90
C ARG A 167 11.24 -3.89 18.40
N PRO A 168 11.71 -4.79 19.29
CA PRO A 168 11.95 -4.44 20.71
C PRO A 168 12.96 -3.32 20.95
N TYR A 169 13.76 -2.98 19.93
CA TYR A 169 14.81 -1.96 19.97
C TYR A 169 14.45 -0.71 19.17
N TRP A 170 13.21 -0.60 18.71
CA TRP A 170 12.73 0.59 18.04
C TRP A 170 12.79 1.80 18.98
N MET A 171 13.10 2.95 18.42
CA MET A 171 12.93 4.21 19.13
C MET A 171 11.45 4.48 19.36
N GLU A 172 11.17 5.08 20.51
CA GLU A 172 9.84 5.60 20.83
C GLU A 172 9.52 6.78 19.89
N ASP A 173 8.25 6.93 19.52
CA ASP A 173 7.73 8.04 18.70
C ASP A 173 8.25 8.17 17.26
N LEU A 174 8.85 7.11 16.70
CA LEU A 174 9.21 7.00 15.29
C LEU A 174 8.63 5.71 14.69
N ASP A 175 7.91 5.82 13.59
CA ASP A 175 7.41 4.68 12.82
C ASP A 175 8.17 4.51 11.50
N VAL A 176 8.23 3.28 10.99
CA VAL A 176 8.87 2.95 9.72
C VAL A 176 7.96 2.11 8.83
N HIS A 177 7.90 2.49 7.56
CA HIS A 177 7.08 1.90 6.51
C HIS A 177 7.95 1.49 5.32
N PHE A 178 7.55 0.45 4.60
CA PHE A 178 8.31 -0.08 3.47
C PHE A 178 7.43 -0.13 2.23
N VAL A 179 7.82 0.58 1.17
CA VAL A 179 7.11 0.56 -0.12
C VAL A 179 8.02 -0.04 -1.18
N SER A 180 7.57 -1.14 -1.79
CA SER A 180 8.40 -1.88 -2.77
C SER A 180 7.70 -2.25 -4.06
N ASN A 181 6.45 -2.71 -3.96
CA ASN A 181 5.68 -3.17 -5.10
C ASN A 181 5.29 -1.99 -6.02
N ILE A 182 5.25 -2.22 -7.33
CA ILE A 182 4.73 -1.26 -8.32
C ILE A 182 3.21 -1.27 -8.41
N ASP A 183 2.56 -2.28 -7.83
CA ASP A 183 1.13 -2.19 -7.51
C ASP A 183 0.87 -0.94 -6.66
N GLY A 184 0.12 0.01 -7.23
CA GLY A 184 -0.15 1.30 -6.63
C GLY A 184 -0.83 1.21 -5.26
N THR A 185 -1.46 0.08 -4.95
CA THR A 185 -2.03 -0.23 -3.64
C THR A 185 -0.99 -0.07 -2.53
N HIS A 186 0.25 -0.53 -2.75
CA HIS A 186 1.26 -0.54 -1.70
C HIS A 186 1.64 0.87 -1.24
N LEU A 187 1.89 1.77 -2.20
CA LEU A 187 2.16 3.16 -1.87
C LEU A 187 0.90 3.85 -1.32
N ALA A 188 -0.26 3.64 -1.93
CA ALA A 188 -1.50 4.30 -1.54
C ALA A 188 -1.91 3.99 -0.08
N GLU A 189 -1.80 2.74 0.36
CA GLU A 189 -2.14 2.37 1.75
C GLU A 189 -1.14 2.91 2.77
N VAL A 190 0.14 3.05 2.41
CA VAL A 190 1.13 3.70 3.29
C VAL A 190 0.84 5.21 3.39
N LEU A 191 0.56 5.88 2.27
CA LEU A 191 0.28 7.32 2.26
C LEU A 191 -1.00 7.71 3.02
N LYS A 192 -1.91 6.76 3.28
CA LYS A 192 -3.09 6.98 4.15
C LYS A 192 -2.75 6.98 5.64
N GLN A 193 -1.59 6.44 6.02
CA GLN A 193 -1.19 6.24 7.42
C GLN A 193 -0.23 7.33 7.91
N VAL A 194 0.35 8.12 7.00
CA VAL A 194 1.44 9.05 7.31
C VAL A 194 1.06 10.50 7.00
N ASP A 195 1.66 11.44 7.72
CA ASP A 195 1.41 12.88 7.57
C ASP A 195 2.48 13.54 6.68
N PRO A 196 2.10 14.28 5.62
CA PRO A 196 3.07 14.95 4.74
C PRO A 196 4.03 15.91 5.47
N GLU A 197 3.64 16.48 6.60
CA GLU A 197 4.46 17.42 7.38
C GLU A 197 5.54 16.74 8.23
N THR A 198 5.36 15.46 8.57
CA THR A 198 6.26 14.72 9.49
C THR A 198 6.82 13.43 8.89
N THR A 199 6.65 13.20 7.58
CA THR A 199 7.15 12.00 6.89
C THR A 199 8.46 12.24 6.14
N LEU A 200 9.46 11.38 6.37
CA LEU A 200 10.69 11.33 5.60
C LEU A 200 10.71 10.11 4.67
N PHE A 201 10.90 10.35 3.37
CA PHE A 201 11.06 9.30 2.36
C PHE A 201 12.54 8.99 2.11
N ILE A 202 12.91 7.71 2.22
CA ILE A 202 14.24 7.20 1.85
C ILE A 202 14.14 6.46 0.52
N VAL A 203 14.72 7.01 -0.56
CA VAL A 203 14.71 6.40 -1.89
C VAL A 203 15.94 5.53 -2.08
N CYS A 204 15.76 4.21 -2.01
CA CYS A 204 16.84 3.22 -2.06
C CYS A 204 16.96 2.56 -3.45
N SER A 205 17.85 3.09 -4.30
CA SER A 205 18.13 2.53 -5.63
C SER A 205 19.58 2.76 -6.05
N LYS A 206 20.33 1.67 -6.25
CA LYS A 206 21.75 1.71 -6.68
C LYS A 206 21.96 2.56 -7.92
N SER A 207 21.23 2.26 -8.98
CA SER A 207 21.32 2.94 -10.27
C SER A 207 20.50 4.23 -10.32
N PHE A 208 19.58 4.41 -9.37
CA PHE A 208 18.55 5.46 -9.40
C PHE A 208 17.75 5.47 -10.71
N THR A 209 17.53 4.28 -11.28
CA THR A 209 16.77 4.09 -12.53
C THR A 209 15.81 2.90 -12.46
N THR A 210 15.75 2.21 -11.31
CA THR A 210 14.82 1.09 -11.10
C THR A 210 13.39 1.58 -11.29
N HIS A 211 12.68 1.01 -12.26
CA HIS A 211 11.40 1.53 -12.74
C HIS A 211 10.34 1.55 -11.64
N GLU A 212 10.24 0.48 -10.86
CA GLU A 212 9.31 0.34 -9.75
C GLU A 212 9.59 1.40 -8.66
N THR A 213 10.84 1.45 -8.18
CA THR A 213 11.27 2.39 -7.13
C THR A 213 11.09 3.84 -7.53
N LEU A 214 11.52 4.24 -8.74
CA LEU A 214 11.38 5.63 -9.18
C LEU A 214 9.93 6.02 -9.43
N THR A 215 9.08 5.10 -9.90
CA THR A 215 7.66 5.39 -10.09
C THR A 215 6.98 5.63 -8.73
N ASN A 216 7.27 4.80 -7.74
CA ASN A 216 6.80 5.02 -6.36
C ASN A 216 7.34 6.33 -5.78
N ALA A 217 8.65 6.60 -5.91
CA ALA A 217 9.25 7.83 -5.41
C ALA A 217 8.65 9.09 -6.06
N ARG A 218 8.41 9.08 -7.38
CA ARG A 218 7.75 10.19 -8.07
C ARG A 218 6.30 10.38 -7.65
N SER A 219 5.58 9.28 -7.38
CA SER A 219 4.21 9.36 -6.86
C SER A 219 4.18 9.89 -5.42
N ALA A 220 5.10 9.46 -4.55
CA ALA A 220 5.25 10.00 -3.19
C ALA A 220 5.63 11.49 -3.22
N ARG A 221 6.57 11.88 -4.10
CA ARG A 221 6.95 13.29 -4.30
C ARG A 221 5.76 14.14 -4.75
N ARG A 222 4.97 13.63 -5.69
CA ARG A 222 3.76 14.32 -6.15
C ARG A 222 2.76 14.49 -5.02
N TRP A 223 2.48 13.43 -4.28
CA TRP A 223 1.62 13.47 -3.11
C TRP A 223 2.11 14.51 -2.09
N LEU A 224 3.40 14.55 -1.78
CA LEU A 224 3.96 15.55 -0.86
C LEU A 224 3.70 16.99 -1.37
N LEU A 225 3.96 17.25 -2.64
CA LEU A 225 3.80 18.58 -3.24
C LEU A 225 2.33 18.99 -3.41
N GLU A 226 1.43 18.02 -3.59
CA GLU A 226 -0.01 18.26 -3.60
C GLU A 226 -0.53 18.71 -2.22
N HIS A 227 0.16 18.39 -1.12
CA HIS A 227 -0.22 18.81 0.23
C HIS A 227 0.54 20.05 0.73
N LEU A 228 1.84 20.15 0.44
CA LEU A 228 2.70 21.23 0.96
C LEU A 228 2.87 22.40 0.00
N HIS A 229 2.49 22.24 -1.27
CA HIS A 229 2.45 23.29 -2.30
C HIS A 229 3.76 24.05 -2.56
N ASP A 230 4.91 23.52 -2.14
CA ASP A 230 6.23 24.13 -2.36
C ASP A 230 7.30 23.08 -2.71
N GLU A 231 8.03 23.30 -3.81
CA GLU A 231 9.15 22.47 -4.26
C GLU A 231 10.30 22.40 -3.24
N ALA A 232 10.47 23.42 -2.40
CA ALA A 232 11.47 23.43 -1.34
C ALA A 232 11.24 22.31 -0.29
N ALA A 233 10.02 21.78 -0.17
CA ALA A 233 9.70 20.68 0.74
C ALA A 233 10.47 19.39 0.40
N VAL A 234 10.76 19.14 -0.89
CA VAL A 234 11.43 17.89 -1.32
C VAL A 234 12.77 17.70 -0.62
N ALA A 235 13.57 18.75 -0.46
CA ALA A 235 14.89 18.66 0.16
C ALA A 235 14.86 18.29 1.66
N ARG A 236 13.73 18.52 2.35
CA ARG A 236 13.54 18.18 3.78
C ARG A 236 12.86 16.83 3.99
N HIS A 237 12.12 16.35 3.00
CA HIS A 237 11.32 15.13 3.10
C HIS A 237 11.84 13.97 2.25
N PHE A 238 12.90 14.16 1.45
CA PHE A 238 13.50 13.08 0.66
C PHE A 238 15.01 12.99 0.84
N VAL A 239 15.49 11.77 1.06
CA VAL A 239 16.91 11.40 1.01
C VAL A 239 17.11 10.23 0.04
N ALA A 240 18.33 10.05 -0.45
CA ALA A 240 18.64 9.01 -1.42
C ALA A 240 19.75 8.07 -0.93
N VAL A 241 19.56 6.77 -1.14
CA VAL A 241 20.63 5.77 -1.03
C VAL A 241 20.96 5.29 -2.44
N SER A 242 22.07 5.78 -3.00
CA SER A 242 22.39 5.60 -4.41
C SER A 242 23.85 5.82 -4.76
N THR A 243 24.23 5.43 -5.98
CA THR A 243 25.52 5.74 -6.61
C THR A 243 25.40 6.79 -7.72
N ASN A 244 24.18 7.21 -8.07
CA ASN A 244 23.89 8.08 -9.20
C ASN A 244 23.50 9.49 -8.74
N GLU A 245 24.51 10.33 -8.46
CA GLU A 245 24.30 11.72 -8.02
C GLU A 245 23.46 12.53 -9.03
N SER A 246 23.67 12.33 -10.33
CA SER A 246 22.93 13.07 -11.36
C SER A 246 21.42 12.81 -11.29
N GLY A 247 21.01 11.55 -11.13
CA GLY A 247 19.60 11.19 -11.02
C GLY A 247 18.97 11.68 -9.71
N VAL A 248 19.73 11.65 -8.61
CA VAL A 248 19.30 12.18 -7.30
C VAL A 248 19.05 13.68 -7.38
N ARG A 249 19.97 14.43 -8.00
CA ARG A 249 19.83 15.88 -8.21
C ARG A 249 18.67 16.21 -9.14
N GLU A 250 18.49 15.47 -10.23
CA GLU A 250 17.37 15.65 -11.16
C GLU A 250 16.01 15.42 -10.49
N PHE A 251 15.93 14.50 -9.53
CA PHE A 251 14.73 14.26 -8.75
C PHE A 251 14.38 15.40 -7.78
N GLY A 252 15.37 16.23 -7.41
CA GLY A 252 15.21 17.35 -6.48
C GLY A 252 15.72 17.07 -5.07
N ILE A 253 16.43 15.95 -4.84
CA ILE A 253 17.08 15.65 -3.56
C ILE A 253 18.41 16.39 -3.49
N ASP A 254 18.71 16.98 -2.32
CA ASP A 254 20.02 17.58 -2.05
C ASP A 254 21.11 16.50 -2.12
N PRO A 255 22.19 16.66 -2.91
CA PRO A 255 23.32 15.74 -2.93
C PRO A 255 23.95 15.50 -1.55
N GLU A 256 23.88 16.46 -0.61
CA GLU A 256 24.31 16.25 0.78
C GLU A 256 23.45 15.19 1.50
N ASN A 257 22.23 14.96 1.04
CA ASN A 257 21.31 13.92 1.51
C ASN A 257 21.40 12.62 0.70
N MET A 258 22.43 12.46 -0.13
CA MET A 258 22.75 11.20 -0.80
C MET A 258 23.74 10.37 0.03
N PHE A 259 23.38 9.13 0.32
CA PHE A 259 24.22 8.16 0.99
C PHE A 259 24.72 7.14 -0.03
N THR A 260 26.02 7.17 -0.30
CA THR A 260 26.65 6.35 -1.33
C THR A 260 26.96 4.94 -0.85
N PHE A 261 27.18 4.04 -1.80
CA PHE A 261 27.75 2.71 -1.61
C PHE A 261 28.41 2.27 -2.94
N TRP A 262 28.97 1.05 -3.00
CA TRP A 262 29.86 0.66 -4.10
C TRP A 262 29.30 -0.44 -5.00
N ASP A 263 29.93 -0.64 -6.16
CA ASP A 263 29.53 -1.63 -7.14
C ASP A 263 29.70 -3.08 -6.62
N TRP A 264 30.72 -3.33 -5.80
CA TRP A 264 31.00 -4.59 -5.11
C TRP A 264 30.02 -4.95 -3.98
N VAL A 265 29.09 -4.05 -3.65
CA VAL A 265 27.95 -4.33 -2.78
C VAL A 265 26.80 -4.88 -3.62
N GLY A 266 26.59 -6.20 -3.55
CA GLY A 266 25.43 -6.86 -4.14
C GLY A 266 24.15 -6.46 -3.41
N GLY A 267 23.04 -6.26 -4.15
CA GLY A 267 21.79 -5.77 -3.56
C GLY A 267 21.27 -6.64 -2.40
N ARG A 268 21.27 -7.96 -2.58
CA ARG A 268 20.85 -8.93 -1.54
C ARG A 268 21.83 -9.10 -0.37
N TYR A 269 22.95 -8.36 -0.38
CA TYR A 269 23.97 -8.30 0.67
C TYR A 269 24.23 -6.85 1.11
N SER A 270 23.26 -5.95 0.89
CA SER A 270 23.49 -4.50 1.01
C SER A 270 23.02 -3.87 2.32
N LEU A 271 22.25 -4.58 3.15
CA LEU A 271 21.68 -4.03 4.40
C LEU A 271 22.74 -3.47 5.37
N TRP A 272 23.99 -3.94 5.25
CA TRP A 272 25.14 -3.49 6.04
C TRP A 272 25.69 -2.12 5.61
N SER A 273 25.30 -1.64 4.43
CA SER A 273 25.72 -0.35 3.85
C SER A 273 24.75 0.77 4.22
N SER A 274 24.80 1.89 3.48
CA SER A 274 23.78 2.94 3.51
C SER A 274 22.37 2.46 3.15
N VAL A 275 22.20 1.28 2.53
CA VAL A 275 20.85 0.67 2.38
C VAL A 275 20.23 0.35 3.74
N GLY A 276 21.03 0.13 4.78
CA GLY A 276 20.58 0.00 6.16
C GLY A 276 20.17 1.31 6.83
N LEU A 277 20.06 2.44 6.12
CA LEU A 277 19.72 3.73 6.72
C LEU A 277 18.42 3.70 7.52
N SER A 278 17.37 3.06 6.99
CA SER A 278 16.10 2.93 7.72
C SER A 278 16.24 2.06 8.98
N ILE A 279 17.09 1.03 8.96
CA ILE A 279 17.42 0.23 10.14
C ILE A 279 18.08 1.14 11.18
N ALA A 280 19.16 1.82 10.78
CA ALA A 280 19.94 2.67 11.67
C ALA A 280 19.12 3.82 12.27
N CYS A 281 18.21 4.41 11.50
CA CYS A 281 17.24 5.36 12.03
C CYS A 281 16.36 4.71 13.10
N MET A 282 15.78 3.54 12.82
CA MET A 282 14.78 2.92 13.68
C MET A 282 15.35 2.41 15.02
N ILE A 283 16.56 1.83 15.02
CA ILE A 283 17.16 1.26 16.24
C ILE A 283 18.30 2.10 16.83
N GLY A 284 18.68 3.18 16.14
CA GLY A 284 19.83 4.01 16.48
C GLY A 284 21.17 3.45 16.00
N MET A 285 22.14 4.35 15.86
CA MET A 285 23.45 4.01 15.29
C MET A 285 24.22 2.99 16.13
N GLU A 286 24.22 3.10 17.46
CA GLU A 286 24.92 2.18 18.36
C GLU A 286 24.46 0.73 18.14
N ARG A 287 23.15 0.50 18.08
CA ARG A 287 22.57 -0.82 17.82
C ARG A 287 22.79 -1.29 16.39
N PHE A 288 22.83 -0.38 15.42
CA PHE A 288 23.24 -0.71 14.06
C PHE A 288 24.71 -1.16 14.01
N GLU A 289 25.60 -0.54 14.78
CA GLU A 289 26.99 -0.98 14.89
C GLU A 289 27.12 -2.34 15.59
N GLU A 290 26.32 -2.63 16.62
CA GLU A 290 26.24 -3.98 17.22
C GLU A 290 25.85 -5.04 16.18
N LEU A 291 24.90 -4.73 15.30
CA LEU A 291 24.51 -5.59 14.17
C LEU A 291 25.69 -5.86 13.22
N LEU A 292 26.48 -4.82 12.90
CA LEU A 292 27.70 -4.98 12.09
C LEU A 292 28.75 -5.83 12.84
N GLU A 293 28.90 -5.64 14.14
CA GLU A 293 29.85 -6.36 14.99
C GLU A 293 29.57 -7.86 15.07
N GLY A 294 28.31 -8.26 15.24
CA GLY A 294 27.95 -9.67 15.26
C GLY A 294 28.24 -10.35 13.91
N ALA A 295 27.91 -9.67 12.82
CA ALA A 295 28.24 -10.15 11.50
C ALA A 295 29.76 -10.22 11.25
N HIS A 296 30.54 -9.26 11.77
CA HIS A 296 31.99 -9.28 11.75
C HIS A 296 32.59 -10.46 12.53
N ALA A 297 32.00 -10.84 13.66
CA ALA A 297 32.46 -11.99 14.44
C ALA A 297 32.40 -13.29 13.63
N VAL A 298 31.35 -13.46 12.84
CA VAL A 298 31.23 -14.60 11.91
C VAL A 298 32.22 -14.49 10.76
N ASP A 299 32.46 -13.28 10.23
CA ASP A 299 33.49 -13.03 9.21
C ASP A 299 34.90 -13.42 9.70
N GLU A 300 35.24 -13.13 10.96
CA GLU A 300 36.51 -13.56 11.56
C GLU A 300 36.55 -15.07 11.76
N HIS A 301 35.43 -15.66 12.19
CA HIS A 301 35.31 -17.11 12.37
C HIS A 301 35.55 -17.88 11.07
N ILE A 302 34.90 -17.49 9.97
CA ILE A 302 35.04 -18.22 8.70
C ILE A 302 36.48 -18.20 8.17
N ARG A 303 37.24 -17.13 8.43
CA ARG A 303 38.64 -17.02 8.02
C ARG A 303 39.58 -17.81 8.92
N ALA A 304 39.33 -17.79 10.23
CA ALA A 304 40.24 -18.34 11.21
C ALA A 304 40.04 -19.84 11.46
N ALA A 305 38.80 -20.32 11.41
CA ALA A 305 38.46 -21.69 11.77
C ALA A 305 38.80 -22.68 10.64
N PRO A 306 39.42 -23.84 10.94
CA PRO A 306 39.54 -24.93 9.98
C PRO A 306 38.15 -25.43 9.57
N LEU A 307 38.01 -25.99 8.36
CA LEU A 307 36.73 -26.42 7.80
C LEU A 307 35.91 -27.30 8.76
N GLU A 308 36.59 -28.18 9.51
CA GLU A 308 36.00 -29.08 10.50
C GLU A 308 35.28 -28.38 11.67
N ALA A 309 35.68 -27.15 12.00
CA ALA A 309 35.09 -26.33 13.04
C ALA A 309 34.37 -25.10 12.48
N ASN A 310 34.32 -24.97 11.15
CA ASN A 310 33.80 -23.81 10.46
C ASN A 310 32.29 -23.96 10.25
N VAL A 311 31.53 -23.41 11.19
CA VAL A 311 30.06 -23.44 11.21
C VAL A 311 29.39 -23.12 9.86
N PRO A 312 29.68 -21.99 9.17
CA PRO A 312 29.14 -21.77 7.81
C PRO A 312 29.47 -22.88 6.81
N ALA A 313 30.70 -23.43 6.84
CA ALA A 313 31.09 -24.52 5.96
C ALA A 313 30.32 -25.80 6.25
N ILE A 314 30.13 -26.15 7.52
CA ILE A 314 29.30 -27.30 7.94
C ILE A 314 27.86 -27.11 7.43
N MET A 315 27.25 -25.95 7.66
CA MET A 315 25.90 -25.65 7.17
C MET A 315 25.81 -25.75 5.65
N ALA A 316 26.81 -25.24 4.92
CA ALA A 316 26.85 -25.30 3.46
C ALA A 316 26.91 -26.75 2.97
N LEU A 317 27.81 -27.54 3.55
CA LEU A 317 28.10 -28.92 3.15
C LEU A 317 26.96 -29.88 3.50
N LEU A 318 26.23 -29.66 4.60
CA LEU A 318 24.98 -30.37 4.85
C LEU A 318 23.95 -30.07 3.75
N GLY A 319 23.85 -28.82 3.31
CA GLY A 319 23.02 -28.47 2.15
C GLY A 319 23.45 -29.21 0.86
N ILE A 320 24.76 -29.29 0.57
CA ILE A 320 25.31 -30.07 -0.55
C ILE A 320 24.93 -31.55 -0.42
N TRP A 321 25.08 -32.12 0.78
CA TRP A 321 24.74 -33.51 1.07
C TRP A 321 23.29 -33.84 0.71
N TYR A 322 22.35 -33.02 1.18
CA TYR A 322 20.93 -33.27 0.90
C TYR A 322 20.53 -32.95 -0.52
N HIS A 323 21.03 -31.85 -1.06
CA HIS A 323 20.60 -31.40 -2.37
C HIS A 323 21.13 -32.30 -3.48
N ASN A 324 22.41 -32.66 -3.43
CA ASN A 324 23.07 -33.36 -4.53
C ASN A 324 23.09 -34.88 -4.40
N PHE A 325 22.94 -35.42 -3.18
CA PHE A 325 22.97 -36.88 -2.97
C PHE A 325 21.60 -37.45 -2.56
N PHE A 326 20.84 -36.75 -1.70
CA PHE A 326 19.48 -37.17 -1.32
C PHE A 326 18.36 -36.58 -2.22
N ASP A 327 18.70 -35.79 -3.24
CA ASP A 327 17.74 -35.16 -4.16
C ASP A 327 16.69 -34.27 -3.43
N ALA A 328 17.10 -33.60 -2.35
CA ALA A 328 16.23 -32.67 -1.62
C ALA A 328 16.18 -31.31 -2.35
N HIS A 329 15.08 -31.06 -3.07
CA HIS A 329 14.91 -29.85 -3.90
C HIS A 329 14.59 -28.57 -3.10
N THR A 330 14.23 -28.68 -1.83
CA THR A 330 13.81 -27.54 -1.00
C THR A 330 14.50 -27.56 0.35
N HIS A 331 14.65 -26.38 0.96
CA HIS A 331 15.20 -26.21 2.30
C HIS A 331 14.29 -25.25 3.08
N ALA A 332 13.78 -25.69 4.24
CA ALA A 332 12.83 -24.91 5.02
C ALA A 332 13.55 -24.06 6.09
N ILE A 333 13.12 -22.80 6.28
CA ILE A 333 13.58 -21.90 7.34
C ILE A 333 12.41 -21.64 8.28
N LEU A 334 12.50 -22.14 9.51
CA LEU A 334 11.37 -22.22 10.45
C LEU A 334 11.72 -21.51 11.76
N PRO A 335 11.64 -20.16 11.79
CA PRO A 335 11.92 -19.42 13.02
C PRO A 335 10.77 -19.56 14.02
N TYR A 336 11.06 -20.03 15.23
CA TYR A 336 10.15 -20.01 16.38
C TYR A 336 10.27 -18.67 17.10
N ASP A 337 10.09 -17.60 16.35
CA ASP A 337 10.08 -16.23 16.82
C ASP A 337 9.26 -15.38 15.85
N GLN A 338 8.31 -14.60 16.38
CA GLN A 338 7.39 -13.83 15.55
C GLN A 338 8.05 -12.59 14.93
N TYR A 339 9.08 -12.02 15.56
CA TYR A 339 9.82 -10.89 14.98
C TYR A 339 10.63 -11.33 13.75
N LEU A 340 11.03 -12.60 13.69
CA LEU A 340 11.71 -13.21 12.54
C LEU A 340 10.78 -13.63 11.39
N HIS A 341 9.51 -13.21 11.35
CA HIS A 341 8.55 -13.61 10.30
C HIS A 341 8.98 -13.30 8.86
N ARG A 342 9.83 -12.29 8.66
CA ARG A 342 10.38 -11.95 7.33
C ARG A 342 11.69 -12.65 7.01
N LEU A 343 12.31 -13.39 7.94
CA LEU A 343 13.58 -14.08 7.71
C LEU A 343 13.52 -15.08 6.55
N PRO A 344 12.48 -15.95 6.42
CA PRO A 344 12.38 -16.85 5.28
C PRO A 344 12.33 -16.11 3.95
N ALA A 345 11.60 -15.00 3.86
CA ALA A 345 11.49 -14.19 2.65
C ALA A 345 12.79 -13.44 2.30
N TYR A 346 13.56 -13.01 3.31
CA TYR A 346 14.90 -12.46 3.10
C TYR A 346 15.85 -13.51 2.53
N LEU A 347 15.88 -14.70 3.13
CA LEU A 347 16.75 -15.81 2.69
C LEU A 347 16.33 -16.40 1.34
N GLN A 348 15.05 -16.31 0.96
CA GLN A 348 14.62 -16.60 -0.40
C GLN A 348 15.40 -15.78 -1.42
N GLN A 349 15.54 -14.48 -1.22
CA GLN A 349 16.34 -13.67 -2.12
C GLN A 349 17.83 -14.00 -1.97
N ALA A 350 18.36 -14.00 -0.74
CA ALA A 350 19.79 -14.15 -0.50
C ALA A 350 20.33 -15.47 -1.08
N ASP A 351 19.62 -16.59 -0.92
CA ASP A 351 20.06 -17.91 -1.39
C ASP A 351 19.68 -18.13 -2.86
N MET A 352 18.39 -18.00 -3.21
CA MET A 352 17.89 -18.42 -4.53
C MET A 352 18.39 -17.50 -5.66
N GLU A 353 18.47 -16.19 -5.44
CA GLU A 353 19.01 -15.26 -6.44
C GLU A 353 20.54 -15.43 -6.59
N SER A 354 21.22 -15.88 -5.53
CA SER A 354 22.65 -16.17 -5.57
C SER A 354 22.95 -17.47 -6.30
N ASN A 355 22.35 -18.56 -5.86
CA ASN A 355 22.75 -19.92 -6.23
C ASN A 355 21.77 -20.62 -7.18
N GLY A 356 20.65 -20.00 -7.56
CA GLY A 356 19.75 -20.46 -8.62
C GLY A 356 20.36 -20.29 -10.02
N LYS A 357 21.47 -20.96 -10.28
CA LYS A 357 22.31 -20.80 -11.48
C LYS A 357 22.43 -22.11 -12.24
N ARG A 358 22.74 -22.02 -13.54
CA ARG A 358 22.82 -23.20 -14.44
C ARG A 358 24.06 -23.24 -15.31
N VAL A 359 25.01 -22.33 -15.09
CA VAL A 359 26.24 -22.18 -15.86
C VAL A 359 27.40 -22.06 -14.89
N THR A 360 28.46 -22.82 -15.13
CA THR A 360 29.67 -22.79 -14.30
C THR A 360 30.52 -21.55 -14.59
N ARG A 361 31.52 -21.26 -13.75
CA ARG A 361 32.45 -20.13 -13.94
C ARG A 361 33.26 -20.23 -15.23
N SER A 362 33.41 -21.44 -15.77
CA SER A 362 34.05 -21.72 -17.06
C SER A 362 33.12 -21.49 -18.27
N GLY A 363 31.85 -21.15 -18.05
CA GLY A 363 30.85 -20.92 -19.09
C GLY A 363 30.18 -22.19 -19.63
N GLN A 364 30.36 -23.34 -18.97
CA GLN A 364 29.69 -24.59 -19.35
C GLN A 364 28.34 -24.71 -18.66
N PRO A 365 27.29 -25.21 -19.35
CA PRO A 365 26.05 -25.62 -18.69
C PRO A 365 26.33 -26.70 -17.63
N ILE A 366 25.61 -26.63 -16.52
CA ILE A 366 25.69 -27.65 -15.47
C ILE A 366 24.94 -28.90 -15.93
N GLU A 367 25.63 -30.04 -15.89
CA GLU A 367 25.10 -31.37 -16.20
C GLU A 367 25.46 -32.32 -15.05
N GLY A 368 24.53 -33.17 -14.61
CA GLY A 368 24.80 -34.22 -13.61
C GLY A 368 24.66 -33.84 -12.13
N TYR A 369 24.40 -32.56 -11.81
CA TYR A 369 24.05 -32.10 -10.46
C TYR A 369 23.12 -30.88 -10.49
N THR A 370 22.64 -30.49 -9.31
CA THR A 370 21.70 -29.37 -9.08
C THR A 370 22.33 -28.32 -8.15
N THR A 371 21.81 -27.09 -8.11
CA THR A 371 22.42 -25.93 -7.42
C THR A 371 21.57 -25.38 -6.28
N GLY A 372 21.32 -24.07 -6.16
CA GLY A 372 20.54 -23.50 -5.05
C GLY A 372 19.15 -24.15 -4.91
N PRO A 373 18.73 -24.51 -3.68
CA PRO A 373 17.42 -25.10 -3.42
C PRO A 373 16.31 -24.04 -3.43
N ILE A 374 15.05 -24.48 -3.44
CA ILE A 374 13.93 -23.58 -3.14
C ILE A 374 13.86 -23.34 -1.63
N ILE A 375 14.03 -22.09 -1.22
CA ILE A 375 13.87 -21.65 0.18
C ILE A 375 12.42 -21.27 0.45
N TRP A 376 11.90 -21.70 1.59
CA TRP A 376 10.54 -21.38 2.04
C TRP A 376 10.41 -21.58 3.55
N GLY A 377 9.33 -21.08 4.13
CA GLY A 377 9.01 -21.30 5.54
C GLY A 377 8.20 -20.16 6.14
N GLU A 378 7.72 -20.38 7.35
CA GLU A 378 6.92 -19.45 8.15
C GLU A 378 7.26 -19.67 9.64
N PRO A 379 6.94 -18.71 10.52
CA PRO A 379 7.16 -18.87 11.94
C PRO A 379 6.52 -20.11 12.55
N GLY A 380 7.21 -20.69 13.54
CA GLY A 380 6.61 -21.60 14.50
C GLY A 380 5.84 -20.82 15.56
N THR A 381 4.71 -21.31 16.07
CA THR A 381 4.13 -22.64 15.85
C THR A 381 3.15 -22.71 14.67
N ASP A 382 2.85 -21.60 14.00
CA ASP A 382 1.86 -21.49 12.93
C ASP A 382 2.11 -22.49 11.79
N GLY A 383 3.37 -22.66 11.39
CA GLY A 383 3.76 -23.67 10.40
C GLY A 383 3.31 -25.10 10.74
N GLN A 384 3.25 -25.44 12.04
CA GLN A 384 2.79 -26.76 12.51
C GLN A 384 1.33 -27.03 12.12
N HIS A 385 0.53 -25.96 12.09
CA HIS A 385 -0.90 -25.98 11.78
C HIS A 385 -1.19 -25.66 10.30
N ALA A 386 -0.17 -25.50 9.47
CA ALA A 386 -0.31 -25.19 8.05
C ALA A 386 0.27 -26.31 7.17
N PHE A 387 1.58 -26.56 7.23
CA PHE A 387 2.29 -27.40 6.25
C PHE A 387 3.16 -28.51 6.87
N TYR A 388 3.29 -28.58 8.20
CA TYR A 388 4.08 -29.64 8.82
C TYR A 388 3.49 -31.03 8.62
N GLN A 389 2.18 -31.15 8.32
CA GLN A 389 1.59 -32.40 7.84
C GLN A 389 2.36 -32.97 6.64
N LEU A 390 2.69 -32.12 5.66
CA LEU A 390 3.48 -32.51 4.49
C LEU A 390 4.92 -32.80 4.89
N ILE A 391 5.51 -31.99 5.78
CA ILE A 391 6.87 -32.23 6.27
C ILE A 391 6.96 -33.58 7.00
N HIS A 392 5.97 -34.00 7.78
CA HIS A 392 5.99 -35.25 8.55
C HIS A 392 5.62 -36.50 7.73
N GLN A 393 4.50 -36.44 7.00
CA GLN A 393 3.91 -37.62 6.36
C GLN A 393 3.84 -37.51 4.83
N GLY A 394 4.27 -36.39 4.24
CA GLY A 394 4.40 -36.25 2.79
C GLY A 394 5.54 -37.09 2.23
N THR A 395 5.61 -37.16 0.89
CA THR A 395 6.58 -38.00 0.17
C THR A 395 7.89 -37.30 -0.17
N ARG A 396 8.09 -36.06 0.27
CA ARG A 396 9.32 -35.29 0.02
C ARG A 396 10.23 -35.30 1.24
N LEU A 397 11.53 -35.42 1.02
CA LEU A 397 12.55 -35.12 2.02
C LEU A 397 12.81 -33.62 2.03
N ILE A 398 12.72 -33.01 3.20
CA ILE A 398 12.83 -31.56 3.37
C ILE A 398 13.75 -31.30 4.56
N PRO A 399 15.04 -31.00 4.32
CA PRO A 399 15.91 -30.42 5.33
C PRO A 399 15.32 -29.11 5.84
N ALA A 400 15.39 -28.89 7.15
CA ALA A 400 14.83 -27.70 7.78
C ALA A 400 15.75 -27.14 8.86
N ASP A 401 15.91 -25.82 8.87
CA ASP A 401 16.56 -25.10 9.95
C ASP A 401 15.48 -24.51 10.88
N PHE A 402 15.48 -24.97 12.12
CA PHE A 402 14.63 -24.45 13.20
C PHE A 402 15.44 -23.41 13.97
N ILE A 403 14.90 -22.20 14.15
CA ILE A 403 15.64 -21.09 14.80
C ILE A 403 14.85 -20.57 15.99
N ILE A 404 15.43 -20.45 17.18
CA ILE A 404 14.71 -19.92 18.36
C ILE A 404 15.66 -19.13 19.28
N PRO A 405 15.24 -17.99 19.85
CA PRO A 405 15.96 -17.41 20.98
C PRO A 405 15.65 -18.17 22.28
N ALA A 406 16.64 -18.42 23.12
CA ALA A 406 16.49 -19.03 24.43
C ALA A 406 15.81 -18.08 25.43
N GLN A 407 15.91 -16.77 25.19
CA GLN A 407 15.25 -15.72 25.96
C GLN A 407 14.32 -14.90 25.06
N THR A 408 13.04 -14.81 25.43
CA THR A 408 12.07 -13.95 24.79
C THR A 408 12.18 -12.50 25.25
N HIS A 409 11.91 -11.55 24.36
CA HIS A 409 11.70 -10.13 24.70
C HIS A 409 10.37 -9.89 25.44
N ASN A 410 9.42 -10.82 25.32
CA ASN A 410 8.08 -10.70 25.87
C ASN A 410 7.77 -11.89 26.80
N PRO A 411 8.23 -11.88 28.07
CA PRO A 411 8.05 -12.99 29.01
C PRO A 411 6.61 -13.04 29.58
N ILE A 412 5.63 -13.30 28.70
CA ILE A 412 4.21 -13.38 29.05
C ILE A 412 3.89 -14.80 29.54
N GLY A 413 3.77 -14.97 30.86
CA GLY A 413 3.38 -16.24 31.47
C GLY A 413 4.27 -17.41 31.02
N GLU A 414 3.64 -18.52 30.61
CA GLU A 414 4.32 -19.74 30.18
C GLU A 414 4.52 -19.81 28.64
N HIS A 415 4.26 -18.72 27.91
CA HIS A 415 4.26 -18.73 26.44
C HIS A 415 5.59 -19.22 25.85
N HIS A 416 6.71 -18.73 26.38
CA HIS A 416 8.02 -19.07 25.82
C HIS A 416 8.43 -20.52 26.14
N ASP A 417 8.07 -21.04 27.32
CA ASP A 417 8.30 -22.44 27.66
C ASP A 417 7.48 -23.37 26.75
N ILE A 418 6.23 -23.02 26.44
CA ILE A 418 5.39 -23.75 25.50
C ILE A 418 5.97 -23.68 24.08
N LEU A 419 6.47 -22.51 23.66
CA LEU A 419 7.11 -22.32 22.35
C LEU A 419 8.38 -23.19 22.24
N MET A 420 9.24 -23.17 23.26
CA MET A 420 10.45 -23.99 23.33
C MET A 420 10.13 -25.48 23.34
N ALA A 421 9.12 -25.90 24.11
CA ALA A 421 8.66 -27.29 24.12
C ALA A 421 8.23 -27.75 22.72
N ASN A 422 7.54 -26.89 21.97
CA ASN A 422 7.13 -27.16 20.60
C ASN A 422 8.31 -27.17 19.62
N PHE A 423 9.29 -26.29 19.76
CA PHE A 423 10.53 -26.28 18.97
C PHE A 423 11.28 -27.60 19.12
N LEU A 424 11.48 -28.04 20.37
CA LEU A 424 12.16 -29.29 20.70
C LEU A 424 11.37 -30.51 20.21
N ALA A 425 10.06 -30.56 20.50
CA ALA A 425 9.22 -31.69 20.14
C ALA A 425 9.10 -31.89 18.63
N GLN A 426 9.08 -30.82 17.82
CA GLN A 426 8.98 -30.96 16.36
C GLN A 426 10.25 -31.55 15.74
N THR A 427 11.44 -31.08 16.15
CA THR A 427 12.70 -31.64 15.65
C THR A 427 12.91 -33.08 16.14
N GLU A 428 12.51 -33.40 17.37
CA GLU A 428 12.50 -34.77 17.90
C GLU A 428 11.54 -35.67 17.10
N ALA A 429 10.31 -35.21 16.84
CA ALA A 429 9.31 -35.97 16.08
C ALA A 429 9.75 -36.23 14.63
N LEU A 430 10.40 -35.26 13.98
CA LEU A 430 10.95 -35.41 12.63
C LEU A 430 12.08 -36.44 12.58
N MET A 431 12.97 -36.44 13.57
CA MET A 431 14.04 -37.42 13.68
C MET A 431 13.49 -38.83 14.00
N ARG A 432 12.63 -38.93 15.03
CA ARG A 432 12.18 -40.20 15.61
C ARG A 432 11.05 -40.83 14.80
N GLY A 433 10.05 -40.08 14.36
CA GLY A 433 8.81 -40.64 13.83
C GLY A 433 8.07 -41.51 14.86
N LYS A 434 7.14 -42.34 14.38
CA LYS A 434 6.30 -43.24 15.18
C LYS A 434 6.11 -44.53 14.41
N THR A 435 6.67 -45.61 14.93
CA THR A 435 6.62 -46.95 14.35
C THR A 435 5.20 -47.53 14.37
N GLU A 436 4.97 -48.56 13.57
CA GLU A 436 3.70 -49.29 13.58
C GLU A 436 3.36 -49.86 14.97
N ALA A 437 4.35 -50.40 15.68
CA ALA A 437 4.15 -50.94 17.02
C ALA A 437 3.72 -49.85 18.02
N GLU A 438 4.42 -48.71 18.04
CA GLU A 438 4.07 -47.56 18.89
C GLU A 438 2.66 -47.03 18.55
N ALA A 439 2.34 -46.86 17.27
CA ALA A 439 1.03 -46.39 16.83
C ALA A 439 -0.11 -47.37 17.17
N ARG A 440 0.15 -48.68 17.05
CA ARG A 440 -0.81 -49.73 17.42
C ARG A 440 -1.08 -49.73 18.91
N GLU A 441 -0.05 -49.67 19.74
CA GLU A 441 -0.18 -49.60 21.20
C GLU A 441 -1.02 -48.38 21.63
N GLU A 442 -0.78 -47.21 21.02
CA GLU A 442 -1.60 -46.01 21.27
C GLU A 442 -3.07 -46.19 20.88
N LEU A 443 -3.35 -46.81 19.73
CA LEU A 443 -4.71 -47.05 19.25
C LEU A 443 -5.45 -48.07 20.13
N GLU A 444 -4.77 -49.13 20.58
CA GLU A 444 -5.31 -50.11 21.51
C GLU A 444 -5.60 -49.48 22.88
N ALA A 445 -4.69 -48.65 23.39
CA ALA A 445 -4.88 -47.90 24.63
C ALA A 445 -6.05 -46.90 24.56
N ALA A 446 -6.33 -46.34 23.37
CA ALA A 446 -7.50 -45.51 23.10
C ALA A 446 -8.81 -46.31 22.95
N GLY A 447 -8.77 -47.64 23.10
CA GLY A 447 -9.94 -48.53 23.04
C GLY A 447 -10.35 -48.94 21.63
N MET A 448 -9.51 -48.74 20.61
CA MET A 448 -9.76 -49.23 19.25
C MET A 448 -9.28 -50.68 19.09
N GLY A 449 -9.94 -51.45 18.22
CA GLY A 449 -9.54 -52.80 17.88
C GLY A 449 -10.22 -53.29 16.60
N GLY A 450 -9.85 -54.50 16.16
CA GLY A 450 -10.39 -55.13 14.96
C GLY A 450 -10.13 -54.32 13.69
N GLU A 451 -11.06 -54.39 12.73
CA GLU A 451 -10.90 -53.77 11.40
C GLU A 451 -10.67 -52.26 11.44
N ALA A 452 -11.29 -51.56 12.40
CA ALA A 452 -11.13 -50.10 12.52
C ALA A 452 -9.71 -49.70 12.92
N LEU A 453 -9.04 -50.50 13.75
CA LEU A 453 -7.63 -50.29 14.09
C LEU A 453 -6.74 -50.54 12.89
N GLU A 454 -6.88 -51.70 12.23
CA GLU A 454 -6.05 -52.04 11.06
C GLU A 454 -6.18 -51.02 9.94
N ALA A 455 -7.37 -50.47 9.73
CA ALA A 455 -7.60 -49.41 8.75
C ALA A 455 -6.92 -48.10 9.11
N LEU A 456 -6.94 -47.69 10.39
CA LEU A 456 -6.39 -46.40 10.82
C LEU A 456 -4.86 -46.44 11.05
N LEU A 457 -4.33 -47.59 11.45
CA LEU A 457 -2.93 -47.77 11.81
C LEU A 457 -1.92 -47.19 10.81
N PRO A 458 -1.96 -47.49 9.49
CA PRO A 458 -0.98 -46.95 8.55
C PRO A 458 -1.02 -45.42 8.45
N HIS A 459 -2.15 -44.78 8.78
CA HIS A 459 -2.27 -43.31 8.81
C HIS A 459 -1.69 -42.68 10.08
N LYS A 460 -1.50 -43.47 11.14
CA LYS A 460 -0.92 -43.04 12.42
C LYS A 460 0.58 -43.33 12.54
N VAL A 461 1.15 -44.01 11.56
CA VAL A 461 2.61 -44.20 11.43
C VAL A 461 3.24 -42.91 10.92
N PHE A 462 4.37 -42.55 11.52
CA PHE A 462 5.22 -41.44 11.08
C PHE A 462 6.59 -42.02 10.71
N PRO A 463 7.04 -41.87 9.46
CA PRO A 463 8.27 -42.52 9.01
C PRO A 463 9.53 -42.00 9.73
N GLY A 464 9.50 -40.79 10.28
CA GLY A 464 10.66 -40.17 10.93
C GLY A 464 11.83 -39.99 9.97
N ASN A 465 13.04 -39.99 10.52
CA ASN A 465 14.30 -39.87 9.79
C ASN A 465 14.42 -38.59 8.93
N ARG A 466 13.74 -37.50 9.30
CA ARG A 466 13.73 -36.24 8.55
C ARG A 466 14.73 -35.26 9.18
N PRO A 467 15.72 -34.77 8.41
CA PRO A 467 16.86 -34.05 8.95
C PRO A 467 16.51 -32.62 9.34
N THR A 468 17.04 -32.16 10.47
CA THR A 468 16.85 -30.78 10.97
C THR A 468 18.14 -30.23 11.57
N THR A 469 18.37 -28.93 11.38
CA THR A 469 19.33 -28.15 12.16
C THR A 469 18.55 -27.37 13.22
N SER A 470 18.97 -27.42 14.47
CA SER A 470 18.43 -26.57 15.54
C SER A 470 19.41 -25.44 15.85
N ILE A 471 18.98 -24.21 15.59
CA ILE A 471 19.74 -22.98 15.79
C ILE A 471 19.15 -22.26 17.00
N VAL A 472 19.90 -22.18 18.09
CA VAL A 472 19.46 -21.53 19.32
C VAL A 472 20.28 -20.26 19.51
N LEU A 473 19.61 -19.11 19.59
CA LEU A 473 20.21 -17.81 19.90
C LEU A 473 20.08 -17.58 21.41
N ASP A 474 21.01 -16.90 22.07
CA ASP A 474 20.80 -16.54 23.49
C ASP A 474 19.58 -15.62 23.68
N VAL A 475 19.54 -14.55 22.89
CA VAL A 475 18.45 -13.57 22.78
C VAL A 475 18.53 -12.95 21.39
N LEU A 476 17.40 -12.54 20.79
CA LEU A 476 17.39 -11.87 19.49
C LEU A 476 17.72 -10.38 19.63
N ARG A 477 19.01 -10.04 19.69
CA ARG A 477 19.52 -8.66 19.77
C ARG A 477 20.24 -8.29 18.45
N PRO A 478 20.57 -7.00 18.21
CA PRO A 478 21.21 -6.60 16.95
C PRO A 478 22.46 -7.43 16.63
N TYR A 479 23.35 -7.62 17.62
CA TYR A 479 24.55 -8.46 17.47
C TYR A 479 24.23 -9.90 17.03
N THR A 480 23.31 -10.60 17.71
CA THR A 480 23.01 -12.01 17.41
C THR A 480 22.25 -12.18 16.10
N LEU A 481 21.43 -11.21 15.71
CA LEU A 481 20.87 -11.15 14.36
C LEU A 481 21.99 -10.99 13.32
N GLY A 482 22.98 -10.15 13.59
CA GLY A 482 24.17 -9.98 12.74
C GLY A 482 24.90 -11.30 12.51
N GLU A 483 25.14 -12.05 13.60
CA GLU A 483 25.73 -13.39 13.53
C GLU A 483 24.89 -14.33 12.65
N LEU A 484 23.58 -14.41 12.92
CA LEU A 484 22.67 -15.29 12.19
C LEU A 484 22.67 -15.00 10.68
N LEU A 485 22.58 -13.74 10.28
CA LEU A 485 22.54 -13.38 8.85
C LEU A 485 23.88 -13.68 8.17
N ALA A 486 25.00 -13.35 8.80
CA ALA A 486 26.33 -13.63 8.25
C ALA A 486 26.60 -15.14 8.11
N LEU A 487 26.10 -15.97 9.04
CA LEU A 487 26.16 -17.43 8.91
C LEU A 487 25.53 -17.91 7.59
N TYR A 488 24.34 -17.40 7.25
CA TYR A 488 23.67 -17.76 6.01
C TYR A 488 24.35 -17.18 4.76
N GLU A 489 24.85 -15.94 4.81
CA GLU A 489 25.59 -15.35 3.69
C GLU A 489 26.81 -16.20 3.31
N HIS A 490 27.57 -16.64 4.31
CA HIS A 490 28.74 -17.49 4.11
C HIS A 490 28.38 -18.92 3.72
N LYS A 491 27.28 -19.48 4.26
CA LYS A 491 26.72 -20.75 3.78
C LYS A 491 26.46 -20.69 2.27
N ILE A 492 25.77 -19.66 1.81
CA ILE A 492 25.42 -19.44 0.41
C ILE A 492 26.68 -19.30 -0.45
N PHE A 493 27.67 -18.53 0.02
CA PHE A 493 28.96 -18.36 -0.65
C PHE A 493 29.67 -19.70 -0.88
N ILE A 494 29.83 -20.49 0.18
CA ILE A 494 30.56 -21.77 0.11
C ILE A 494 29.87 -22.75 -0.84
N GLN A 495 28.54 -22.85 -0.80
CA GLN A 495 27.80 -23.69 -1.74
C GLN A 495 28.04 -23.28 -3.20
N GLY A 496 28.05 -21.97 -3.47
CA GLY A 496 28.37 -21.45 -4.80
C GLY A 496 29.80 -21.74 -5.26
N ILE A 497 30.78 -21.78 -4.33
CA ILE A 497 32.14 -22.25 -4.64
C ILE A 497 32.12 -23.71 -5.06
N VAL A 498 31.50 -24.59 -4.26
CA VAL A 498 31.42 -26.03 -4.52
C VAL A 498 30.75 -26.34 -5.86
N TRP A 499 29.65 -25.64 -6.19
CA TRP A 499 28.94 -25.82 -7.47
C TRP A 499 29.62 -25.18 -8.68
N ASP A 500 30.76 -24.51 -8.48
CA ASP A 500 31.47 -23.73 -9.48
C ASP A 500 30.61 -22.66 -10.19
N ILE A 501 29.83 -21.85 -9.46
CA ILE A 501 28.92 -20.83 -10.00
C ILE A 501 29.23 -19.41 -9.49
N TYR A 502 28.77 -18.38 -10.21
CA TYR A 502 28.86 -17.00 -9.71
C TYR A 502 27.66 -16.67 -8.80
N SER A 503 27.85 -16.70 -7.48
CA SER A 503 26.79 -16.39 -6.50
C SER A 503 26.38 -14.92 -6.47
N PHE A 504 27.15 -14.03 -7.08
CA PHE A 504 27.02 -12.58 -6.87
C PHE A 504 26.53 -11.81 -8.11
N ASP A 505 26.23 -12.50 -9.21
CA ASP A 505 25.50 -11.95 -10.35
C ASP A 505 24.00 -12.32 -10.30
N GLN A 506 23.21 -11.79 -11.25
CA GLN A 506 21.77 -12.10 -11.37
C GLN A 506 21.22 -11.92 -12.80
N TRP A 507 21.92 -12.41 -13.82
CA TRP A 507 21.51 -12.25 -15.24
C TRP A 507 20.10 -12.77 -15.55
N GLY A 508 19.58 -13.70 -14.75
CA GLY A 508 18.23 -14.27 -14.91
C GLY A 508 17.08 -13.25 -14.84
N VAL A 509 17.30 -12.05 -14.27
CA VAL A 509 16.24 -11.03 -14.15
C VAL A 509 16.09 -10.15 -15.41
N GLU A 510 17.03 -10.21 -16.35
CA GLU A 510 17.08 -9.26 -17.48
C GLU A 510 15.99 -9.50 -18.52
N LEU A 511 15.73 -10.76 -18.88
CA LEU A 511 14.75 -11.09 -19.92
C LEU A 511 13.36 -10.55 -19.58
N GLY A 512 12.92 -10.73 -18.32
CA GLY A 512 11.65 -10.19 -17.86
C GLY A 512 11.57 -8.68 -17.97
N LYS A 513 12.65 -7.95 -17.59
CA LYS A 513 12.73 -6.48 -17.72
C LYS A 513 12.68 -6.03 -19.19
N GLN A 514 13.39 -6.71 -20.08
CA GLN A 514 13.40 -6.40 -21.52
C GLN A 514 12.02 -6.61 -22.14
N LEU A 515 11.36 -7.73 -21.83
CA LEU A 515 10.02 -8.04 -22.32
C LEU A 515 8.98 -7.06 -21.76
N ALA A 516 9.02 -6.75 -20.46
CA ALA A 516 8.12 -5.78 -19.85
C ALA A 516 8.27 -4.38 -20.46
N LYS A 517 9.51 -3.92 -20.71
CA LYS A 517 9.77 -2.63 -21.37
C LYS A 517 9.20 -2.58 -22.79
N ARG A 518 9.19 -3.71 -23.50
CA ARG A 518 8.59 -3.82 -24.84
C ARG A 518 7.06 -3.86 -24.78
N ILE A 519 6.49 -4.59 -23.82
CA ILE A 519 5.04 -4.76 -23.67
C ILE A 519 4.36 -3.49 -23.12
N LEU A 520 5.02 -2.73 -22.24
CA LEU A 520 4.44 -1.54 -21.62
C LEU A 520 3.81 -0.53 -22.61
N PRO A 521 4.52 -0.05 -23.66
CA PRO A 521 3.90 0.84 -24.65
C PRO A 521 2.74 0.17 -25.41
N GLU A 522 2.83 -1.13 -25.71
CA GLU A 522 1.77 -1.89 -26.38
C GLU A 522 0.47 -1.98 -25.53
N LEU A 523 0.60 -1.96 -24.19
CA LEU A 523 -0.53 -1.85 -23.27
C LEU A 523 -1.10 -0.42 -23.20
N GLN A 524 -0.30 0.60 -23.51
CA GLN A 524 -0.69 2.02 -23.44
C GLN A 524 -1.32 2.52 -24.75
N GLU A 525 -0.80 2.08 -25.91
CA GLU A 525 -1.09 2.64 -27.24
C GLU A 525 -2.35 2.04 -27.93
N ARG A 526 -3.03 1.05 -27.31
CA ARG A 526 -4.24 0.37 -27.83
C ARG A 526 -4.14 -0.21 -29.26
N SER A 527 -2.94 -0.40 -29.80
CA SER A 527 -2.72 -0.99 -31.12
C SER A 527 -2.89 -2.52 -31.12
N GLU A 528 -3.25 -3.10 -32.27
CA GLU A 528 -3.23 -4.56 -32.47
C GLU A 528 -1.81 -5.11 -32.24
N VAL A 529 -1.69 -6.11 -31.38
CA VAL A 529 -0.40 -6.69 -31.00
C VAL A 529 -0.28 -8.10 -31.57
N SER A 530 0.69 -8.31 -32.46
CA SER A 530 0.99 -9.61 -33.07
C SER A 530 2.47 -10.01 -32.94
N GLY A 531 3.26 -9.21 -32.23
CA GLY A 531 4.72 -9.36 -32.13
C GLY A 531 5.22 -10.42 -31.15
N HIS A 532 4.33 -11.08 -30.41
CA HIS A 532 4.65 -12.11 -29.41
C HIS A 532 4.01 -13.47 -29.75
N ASP A 533 4.18 -14.45 -28.87
CA ASP A 533 3.49 -15.73 -28.97
C ASP A 533 1.96 -15.58 -28.79
N ALA A 534 1.20 -16.60 -29.21
CA ALA A 534 -0.26 -16.55 -29.20
C ALA A 534 -0.86 -16.33 -27.80
N SER A 535 -0.21 -16.80 -26.74
CA SER A 535 -0.68 -16.57 -25.36
C SER A 535 -0.48 -15.12 -24.96
N THR A 536 0.73 -14.58 -25.14
CA THR A 536 1.04 -13.19 -24.78
C THR A 536 0.17 -12.20 -25.57
N ASN A 537 0.02 -12.40 -26.89
CA ASN A 537 -0.89 -11.58 -27.70
C ASN A 537 -2.34 -11.70 -27.20
N GLY A 538 -2.81 -12.92 -26.95
CA GLY A 538 -4.17 -13.16 -26.44
C GLY A 538 -4.43 -12.51 -25.08
N LEU A 539 -3.44 -12.50 -24.18
CA LEU A 539 -3.52 -11.84 -22.88
C LEU A 539 -3.47 -10.32 -22.98
N ILE A 540 -2.64 -9.76 -23.87
CA ILE A 540 -2.64 -8.32 -24.16
C ILE A 540 -3.98 -7.90 -24.72
N HIS A 541 -4.51 -8.64 -25.71
CA HIS A 541 -5.85 -8.37 -26.25
C HIS A 541 -6.94 -8.55 -25.21
N LEU A 542 -6.86 -9.55 -24.31
CA LEU A 542 -7.81 -9.70 -23.22
C LEU A 542 -7.70 -8.55 -22.21
N TYR A 543 -6.49 -8.10 -21.89
CA TYR A 543 -6.26 -6.97 -21.00
C TYR A 543 -6.79 -5.68 -21.60
N GLN A 544 -6.42 -5.38 -22.85
CA GLN A 544 -6.96 -4.27 -23.61
C GLN A 544 -8.49 -4.41 -23.65
N GLN A 545 -9.02 -5.55 -24.09
CA GLN A 545 -10.46 -5.80 -24.12
C GLN A 545 -11.09 -5.66 -22.74
N ARG A 546 -10.50 -6.02 -21.60
CA ARG A 546 -11.19 -5.93 -20.29
C ARG A 546 -11.02 -4.59 -19.61
N ARG A 547 -9.80 -4.06 -19.60
CA ARG A 547 -9.51 -2.68 -19.18
C ARG A 547 -10.31 -1.70 -20.01
N PHE A 548 -10.52 -2.04 -21.28
CA PHE A 548 -11.33 -1.32 -22.24
C PHE A 548 -12.64 -2.09 -22.56
N ALA A 549 -13.11 -2.98 -21.67
CA ALA A 549 -14.44 -3.67 -21.58
C ALA A 549 -15.55 -2.68 -21.22
N THR A 550 -15.29 -1.99 -20.12
CA THR A 550 -15.94 -0.72 -19.81
C THR A 550 -15.70 0.29 -20.93
N ALA A 551 -14.59 0.17 -21.67
CA ALA A 551 -14.33 0.92 -22.92
C ALA A 551 -14.87 0.33 -24.24
N ALA A 552 -15.66 -0.75 -24.21
CA ALA A 552 -16.38 -1.29 -25.37
C ALA A 552 -17.90 -1.31 -25.12
N LEU A 553 -18.32 -0.93 -23.90
CA LEU A 553 -19.53 -0.13 -23.68
C LEU A 553 -19.26 1.36 -23.89
N THR A 554 -17.99 1.76 -24.14
CA THR A 554 -17.64 3.17 -24.37
C THR A 554 -16.75 3.49 -25.57
N GLU A 555 -16.44 2.67 -26.58
CA GLU A 555 -15.83 3.19 -27.84
C GLU A 555 -16.10 2.29 -29.08
N ASP A 556 -16.55 2.91 -30.19
CA ASP A 556 -16.57 2.39 -31.58
C ASP A 556 -15.22 2.73 -32.24
N PRO A 557 -14.63 1.87 -33.10
CA PRO A 557 -13.34 2.13 -33.72
C PRO A 557 -13.49 2.88 -35.05
N LYS A 558 -12.78 4.03 -35.17
CA LYS A 558 -11.92 4.35 -36.32
C LYS A 558 -11.16 5.68 -36.14
N GLU A 559 -9.89 5.62 -36.52
CA GLU A 559 -8.95 6.73 -36.70
C GLU A 559 -9.50 7.86 -37.57
N ASP A 560 -9.45 9.11 -37.08
CA ASP A 560 -8.72 10.25 -37.68
C ASP A 560 -9.16 11.54 -36.95
N ASN A 561 -8.23 12.17 -36.22
CA ASN A 561 -8.28 13.60 -35.79
C ASN A 561 -9.66 14.19 -35.42
N MET A 562 -10.29 13.87 -34.27
CA MET A 562 -11.55 14.55 -33.87
C MET A 562 -11.76 14.73 -32.35
N ALA A 563 -12.06 15.99 -32.02
CA ALA A 563 -12.85 16.60 -30.95
C ALA A 563 -12.97 15.94 -29.55
N ARG A 564 -12.51 16.68 -28.54
CA ARG A 564 -12.86 16.50 -27.12
C ARG A 564 -14.38 16.67 -26.93
N ASN A 565 -15.02 15.89 -26.05
CA ASN A 565 -16.42 16.14 -25.69
C ASN A 565 -16.57 17.34 -24.73
N LEU A 566 -17.77 17.92 -24.66
CA LEU A 566 -18.00 19.15 -23.88
C LEU A 566 -17.92 18.90 -22.37
N LEU A 567 -18.27 17.71 -21.87
CA LEU A 567 -18.19 17.39 -20.44
C LEU A 567 -16.75 17.40 -19.92
N GLU A 568 -15.82 16.83 -20.69
CA GLU A 568 -14.39 16.82 -20.36
C GLU A 568 -13.81 18.23 -20.31
N GLN A 569 -14.18 19.09 -21.27
CA GLN A 569 -13.72 20.48 -21.29
C GLN A 569 -14.33 21.29 -20.13
N LEU A 570 -15.60 21.04 -19.78
CA LEU A 570 -16.27 21.77 -18.69
C LEU A 570 -15.60 21.52 -17.33
N ARG A 571 -15.16 20.29 -17.08
CA ARG A 571 -14.47 19.88 -15.83
C ARG A 571 -13.13 20.57 -15.61
N GLU A 572 -12.51 21.12 -16.65
CA GLU A 572 -11.25 21.88 -16.52
C GLU A 572 -11.44 23.28 -15.93
N MET A 573 -12.65 23.81 -16.00
CA MET A 573 -12.92 25.21 -15.65
C MET A 573 -14.07 25.42 -14.66
N THR A 574 -14.86 24.37 -14.38
CA THR A 574 -16.03 24.41 -13.51
C THR A 574 -16.20 23.10 -12.77
N THR A 575 -16.48 23.17 -11.47
CA THR A 575 -16.77 21.97 -10.66
C THR A 575 -18.15 21.41 -11.02
N VAL A 576 -18.19 20.16 -11.46
CA VAL A 576 -19.44 19.48 -11.84
C VAL A 576 -20.07 18.83 -10.61
N VAL A 577 -21.32 19.22 -10.33
CA VAL A 577 -22.15 18.70 -9.23
C VAL A 577 -23.30 17.89 -9.83
N ALA A 578 -23.61 16.71 -9.30
CA ALA A 578 -24.77 15.96 -9.78
C ALA A 578 -26.08 16.41 -9.11
N ASP A 579 -27.12 16.65 -9.92
CA ASP A 579 -28.49 16.95 -9.47
C ASP A 579 -29.35 15.67 -9.48
N THR A 580 -29.10 14.76 -8.54
CA THR A 580 -29.85 13.48 -8.45
C THR A 580 -29.81 12.88 -7.05
N GLY A 581 -30.88 12.15 -6.69
CA GLY A 581 -30.92 11.27 -5.51
C GLY A 581 -30.61 9.81 -5.84
N GLU A 582 -30.33 9.49 -7.11
CA GLU A 582 -30.08 8.13 -7.58
C GLU A 582 -28.58 7.80 -7.45
N LEU A 583 -28.24 6.88 -6.56
CA LEU A 583 -26.84 6.49 -6.30
C LEU A 583 -26.15 5.94 -7.55
N ASN A 584 -26.88 5.19 -8.39
CA ASN A 584 -26.36 4.64 -9.64
C ASN A 584 -25.88 5.73 -10.60
N ALA A 585 -26.62 6.84 -10.71
CA ALA A 585 -26.22 7.97 -11.55
C ALA A 585 -25.01 8.71 -10.97
N ILE A 586 -24.92 8.83 -9.63
CA ILE A 586 -23.75 9.42 -8.95
C ILE A 586 -22.50 8.56 -9.17
N GLN A 587 -22.63 7.23 -9.09
CA GLN A 587 -21.56 6.28 -9.39
C GLN A 587 -21.14 6.32 -10.87
N GLN A 588 -22.08 6.50 -11.79
CA GLN A 588 -21.82 6.54 -13.23
C GLN A 588 -20.99 7.77 -13.64
N TYR A 589 -21.30 8.95 -13.09
CA TYR A 589 -20.66 10.20 -13.51
C TYR A 589 -19.58 10.71 -12.56
N THR A 590 -19.43 10.10 -11.37
CA THR A 590 -18.43 10.43 -10.33
C THR A 590 -18.26 11.95 -10.13
N PRO A 591 -19.32 12.68 -9.75
CA PRO A 591 -19.24 14.13 -9.54
C PRO A 591 -18.39 14.47 -8.30
N GLN A 592 -17.92 15.71 -8.21
CA GLN A 592 -17.16 16.18 -7.05
C GLN A 592 -18.08 16.35 -5.83
N ASP A 593 -19.16 17.11 -6.02
CA ASP A 593 -20.21 17.36 -5.04
C ASP A 593 -21.54 16.77 -5.54
N ALA A 594 -22.52 16.58 -4.66
CA ALA A 594 -23.87 16.19 -5.05
C ALA A 594 -24.92 16.95 -4.24
N THR A 595 -26.10 17.10 -4.82
CA THR A 595 -27.22 17.73 -4.12
C THR A 595 -28.46 16.85 -4.10
N THR A 596 -29.13 16.84 -2.94
CA THR A 596 -30.48 16.31 -2.80
C THR A 596 -31.50 17.44 -2.66
N ASN A 597 -32.78 17.13 -2.84
CA ASN A 597 -33.91 18.00 -2.51
C ASN A 597 -35.14 17.12 -2.24
N PRO A 598 -36.22 17.64 -1.64
CA PRO A 598 -37.39 16.81 -1.28
C PRO A 598 -38.01 16.06 -2.46
N SER A 599 -37.98 16.63 -3.67
CA SER A 599 -38.53 15.96 -4.87
C SER A 599 -37.67 14.79 -5.33
N LEU A 600 -36.34 14.92 -5.24
CA LEU A 600 -35.39 13.85 -5.54
C LEU A 600 -35.48 12.72 -4.51
N ILE A 601 -35.62 13.05 -3.23
CA ILE A 601 -35.78 12.06 -2.15
C ILE A 601 -37.11 11.32 -2.31
N VAL A 602 -38.22 12.00 -2.65
CA VAL A 602 -39.50 11.33 -2.98
C VAL A 602 -39.33 10.35 -4.14
N LYS A 603 -38.63 10.77 -5.21
CA LYS A 603 -38.39 9.91 -6.38
C LYS A 603 -37.57 8.67 -5.98
N ALA A 604 -36.48 8.86 -5.24
CA ALA A 604 -35.63 7.77 -4.77
C ALA A 604 -36.37 6.84 -3.79
N ALA A 605 -37.06 7.38 -2.79
CA ALA A 605 -37.82 6.59 -1.82
C ALA A 605 -38.97 5.77 -2.45
N GLY A 606 -39.45 6.18 -3.62
CA GLY A 606 -40.45 5.46 -4.42
C GLY A 606 -39.90 4.32 -5.28
N MET A 607 -38.58 4.18 -5.42
CA MET A 607 -37.97 3.13 -6.23
C MET A 607 -37.78 1.83 -5.45
N GLU A 608 -37.94 0.70 -6.13
CA GLU A 608 -37.84 -0.63 -5.52
C GLU A 608 -36.45 -0.90 -4.93
N GLU A 609 -35.40 -0.39 -5.55
CA GLU A 609 -34.01 -0.59 -5.11
C GLU A 609 -33.66 0.08 -3.77
N TYR A 610 -34.39 1.13 -3.39
CA TYR A 610 -34.20 1.82 -2.09
C TYR A 610 -35.25 1.43 -1.06
N ARG A 611 -36.09 0.42 -1.36
CA ARG A 611 -37.21 0.02 -0.51
C ARG A 611 -36.77 -0.41 0.88
N ASP A 612 -35.66 -1.14 0.97
CA ASP A 612 -35.15 -1.67 2.24
C ASP A 612 -34.62 -0.54 3.13
N ILE A 613 -33.88 0.42 2.54
CA ILE A 613 -33.38 1.61 3.24
C ILE A 613 -34.52 2.41 3.88
N VAL A 614 -35.58 2.66 3.09
CA VAL A 614 -36.75 3.41 3.55
C VAL A 614 -37.43 2.67 4.70
N ASN A 615 -37.55 1.35 4.61
CA ASN A 615 -38.21 0.54 5.63
C ASN A 615 -37.36 0.45 6.91
N GLU A 616 -36.06 0.24 6.80
CA GLU A 616 -35.12 0.20 7.92
C GLU A 616 -35.12 1.53 8.66
N THR A 617 -34.95 2.64 7.95
CA THR A 617 -34.98 4.00 8.53
C THR A 617 -36.28 4.24 9.30
N LEU A 618 -37.42 3.83 8.74
CA LEU A 618 -38.74 4.01 9.36
C LEU A 618 -38.93 3.13 10.60
N GLN A 619 -38.49 1.87 10.55
CA GLN A 619 -38.54 0.93 11.67
C GLN A 619 -37.65 1.39 12.83
N GLU A 620 -36.42 1.82 12.53
CA GLU A 620 -35.49 2.35 13.53
C GLU A 620 -36.00 3.64 14.16
N THR A 621 -36.60 4.53 13.36
CA THR A 621 -37.21 5.75 13.87
C THR A 621 -38.36 5.44 14.82
N ARG A 622 -39.23 4.48 14.45
CA ARG A 622 -40.33 4.03 15.32
C ARG A 622 -39.81 3.39 16.62
N ALA A 623 -38.76 2.59 16.53
CA ALA A 623 -38.14 1.96 17.70
C ALA A 623 -37.49 2.98 18.64
N ALA A 624 -36.90 4.05 18.09
CA ALA A 624 -36.30 5.14 18.86
C ALA A 624 -37.35 6.06 19.53
N MET A 625 -38.60 6.06 19.04
CA MET A 625 -39.69 6.92 19.52
C MET A 625 -40.96 6.11 19.86
N PRO A 626 -40.91 5.18 20.84
CA PRO A 626 -41.99 4.23 21.09
C PRO A 626 -43.31 4.87 21.56
N GLU A 627 -43.22 6.02 22.25
CA GLU A 627 -44.36 6.77 22.79
C GLU A 627 -44.87 7.86 21.83
N ALA A 628 -44.23 8.06 20.68
CA ALA A 628 -44.61 9.09 19.73
C ALA A 628 -45.78 8.65 18.84
N SER A 629 -46.60 9.62 18.44
CA SER A 629 -47.64 9.43 17.43
C SER A 629 -47.03 9.06 16.07
N SER A 630 -47.80 8.42 15.20
CA SER A 630 -47.33 8.06 13.86
C SER A 630 -46.87 9.28 13.07
N ASP A 631 -47.55 10.43 13.22
CA ASP A 631 -47.18 11.66 12.52
C ASP A 631 -45.84 12.24 13.04
N GLU A 632 -45.55 12.15 14.35
CA GLU A 632 -44.25 12.53 14.92
C GLU A 632 -43.11 11.60 14.45
N VAL A 633 -43.37 10.30 14.34
CA VAL A 633 -42.41 9.32 13.80
C VAL A 633 -42.12 9.60 12.33
N ILE A 634 -43.14 9.92 11.53
CA ILE A 634 -42.97 10.26 10.12
C ILE A 634 -42.14 11.54 9.96
N ASP A 635 -42.40 12.56 10.77
CA ASP A 635 -41.65 13.82 10.73
C ASP A 635 -40.17 13.64 11.07
N GLU A 636 -39.84 12.77 12.04
CA GLU A 636 -38.46 12.38 12.33
C GLU A 636 -37.84 11.52 11.22
N ALA A 637 -38.61 10.57 10.66
CA ALA A 637 -38.14 9.66 9.63
C ALA A 637 -37.79 10.39 8.33
N VAL A 638 -38.48 11.49 8.02
CA VAL A 638 -38.13 12.38 6.89
C VAL A 638 -36.73 12.96 7.05
N ASP A 639 -36.40 13.51 8.23
CA ASP A 639 -35.08 14.10 8.48
C ASP A 639 -34.00 13.00 8.40
N ARG A 640 -34.24 11.84 9.03
CA ARG A 640 -33.30 10.71 9.02
C ARG A 640 -33.08 10.11 7.63
N LEU A 641 -34.13 10.02 6.82
CA LEU A 641 -34.03 9.52 5.46
C LEU A 641 -33.20 10.46 4.58
N ALA A 642 -33.37 11.79 4.74
CA ALA A 642 -32.54 12.76 4.05
C ALA A 642 -31.05 12.62 4.43
N VAL A 643 -30.78 12.39 5.72
CA VAL A 643 -29.43 12.12 6.24
C VAL A 643 -28.87 10.83 5.65
N GLU A 644 -29.62 9.73 5.69
CA GLU A 644 -29.21 8.41 5.18
C GLU A 644 -28.85 8.45 3.69
N PHE A 645 -29.67 9.10 2.86
CA PHE A 645 -29.33 9.30 1.45
C PHE A 645 -28.06 10.15 1.30
N GLY A 646 -27.91 11.23 2.07
CA GLY A 646 -26.70 12.03 2.03
C GLY A 646 -25.45 11.26 2.48
N SER A 647 -25.56 10.41 3.50
CA SER A 647 -24.48 9.56 4.01
C SER A 647 -24.00 8.58 2.94
N ARG A 648 -24.93 7.92 2.24
CA ARG A 648 -24.57 7.01 1.13
C ARG A 648 -23.97 7.73 -0.06
N ILE A 649 -24.44 8.94 -0.36
CA ILE A 649 -23.85 9.77 -1.41
C ILE A 649 -22.39 10.10 -1.06
N LEU A 650 -22.11 10.50 0.19
CA LEU A 650 -20.77 10.84 0.67
C LEU A 650 -19.79 9.66 0.72
N GLN A 651 -20.28 8.42 0.73
CA GLN A 651 -19.43 7.23 0.55
C GLN A 651 -18.90 7.10 -0.89
N VAL A 652 -19.59 7.72 -1.86
CA VAL A 652 -19.26 7.64 -3.29
C VAL A 652 -18.51 8.88 -3.76
N ILE A 653 -18.88 10.07 -3.28
CA ILE A 653 -18.29 11.34 -3.72
C ILE A 653 -17.19 11.83 -2.76
N PRO A 654 -16.12 12.45 -3.28
CA PRO A 654 -15.04 12.98 -2.45
C PRO A 654 -15.39 14.31 -1.77
N GLY A 655 -16.32 15.09 -2.33
CA GLY A 655 -16.68 16.43 -1.87
C GLY A 655 -17.90 16.46 -0.92
N ARG A 656 -18.77 17.46 -1.10
CA ARG A 656 -19.84 17.83 -0.18
C ARG A 656 -21.21 17.34 -0.66
N VAL A 657 -22.12 17.07 0.27
CA VAL A 657 -23.54 16.83 -0.01
C VAL A 657 -24.42 17.97 0.50
N SER A 658 -25.33 18.45 -0.34
CA SER A 658 -26.34 19.45 0.03
C SER A 658 -27.65 18.79 0.48
N THR A 659 -28.14 19.13 1.68
CA THR A 659 -29.36 18.57 2.31
C THR A 659 -30.33 19.67 2.72
N GLU A 660 -31.59 19.56 2.28
CA GLU A 660 -32.60 20.62 2.37
C GLU A 660 -33.31 20.68 3.74
N VAL A 661 -33.42 21.89 4.28
CA VAL A 661 -34.32 22.21 5.41
C VAL A 661 -35.77 22.21 4.92
N ASN A 662 -36.72 21.86 5.80
CA ASN A 662 -38.15 21.93 5.47
C ASN A 662 -38.54 23.33 4.95
N ALA A 663 -38.94 23.40 3.68
CA ALA A 663 -39.28 24.65 2.99
C ALA A 663 -40.42 25.43 3.66
N ASN A 664 -41.29 24.80 4.46
CA ASN A 664 -42.31 25.52 5.24
C ASN A 664 -41.73 26.48 6.29
N LEU A 665 -40.45 26.31 6.64
CA LEU A 665 -39.74 27.16 7.60
C LEU A 665 -39.11 28.40 6.95
N SER A 666 -39.22 28.56 5.63
CA SER A 666 -38.51 29.60 4.87
C SER A 666 -38.78 31.04 5.33
N TYR A 667 -39.85 31.31 6.08
CA TYR A 667 -40.15 32.63 6.65
C TYR A 667 -40.01 32.69 8.18
N ASP A 668 -39.33 31.71 8.77
CA ASP A 668 -39.04 31.63 10.21
C ASP A 668 -37.55 31.32 10.43
N THR A 669 -36.78 32.37 10.72
CA THR A 669 -35.33 32.29 10.96
C THR A 669 -35.01 31.30 12.08
N ALA A 670 -35.68 31.41 13.23
CA ALA A 670 -35.37 30.60 14.40
C ALA A 670 -35.68 29.11 14.17
N ALA A 671 -36.80 28.81 13.52
CA ALA A 671 -37.15 27.43 13.20
C ALA A 671 -36.21 26.82 12.14
N THR A 672 -35.79 27.62 11.16
CA THR A 672 -34.81 27.19 10.14
C THR A 672 -33.47 26.82 10.77
N VAL A 673 -32.92 27.69 11.62
CA VAL A 673 -31.66 27.42 12.34
C VAL A 673 -31.77 26.17 13.21
N ALA A 674 -32.86 26.03 13.96
CA ALA A 674 -33.08 24.86 14.82
C ALA A 674 -33.13 23.56 14.01
N LYS A 675 -33.79 23.57 12.84
CA LYS A 675 -33.85 22.42 11.94
C LYS A 675 -32.50 22.10 11.30
N ALA A 676 -31.74 23.10 10.87
CA ALA A 676 -30.40 22.94 10.31
C ALA A 676 -29.44 22.27 11.31
N ARG A 677 -29.36 22.80 12.55
CA ARG A 677 -28.54 22.21 13.62
C ARG A 677 -28.93 20.76 13.90
N LYS A 678 -30.23 20.45 13.90
CA LYS A 678 -30.73 19.06 14.05
C LYS A 678 -30.21 18.14 12.93
N LEU A 679 -30.20 18.59 11.68
CA LEU A 679 -29.69 17.77 10.56
C LEU A 679 -28.19 17.51 10.69
N ILE A 680 -27.41 18.51 11.11
CA ILE A 680 -25.97 18.33 11.38
C ILE A 680 -25.74 17.34 12.52
N ASP A 681 -26.52 17.41 13.60
CA ASP A 681 -26.43 16.45 14.71
C ASP A 681 -26.76 15.01 14.27
N LEU A 682 -27.66 14.84 13.31
CA LEU A 682 -27.96 13.54 12.73
C LEU A 682 -26.80 13.01 11.87
N TYR A 683 -26.18 13.84 11.02
CA TYR A 683 -24.96 13.46 10.28
C TYR A 683 -23.80 13.10 11.21
N ALA A 684 -23.62 13.87 12.29
CA ALA A 684 -22.56 13.60 13.26
C ALA A 684 -22.73 12.23 13.95
N LYS A 685 -23.97 11.78 14.18
CA LYS A 685 -24.24 10.43 14.73
C LYS A 685 -23.87 9.31 13.76
N GLU A 686 -23.93 9.57 12.46
CA GLU A 686 -23.45 8.67 11.40
C GLU A 686 -21.91 8.78 11.19
N GLY A 687 -21.20 9.53 12.03
CA GLY A 687 -19.75 9.71 11.94
C GLY A 687 -19.31 10.64 10.81
N ILE A 688 -20.22 11.45 10.25
CA ILE A 688 -19.92 12.37 9.16
C ILE A 688 -19.60 13.76 9.72
N ALA A 689 -18.44 14.27 9.33
CA ALA A 689 -17.97 15.60 9.70
C ALA A 689 -18.83 16.69 9.02
N LYS A 690 -19.16 17.76 9.76
CA LYS A 690 -20.07 18.82 9.29
C LYS A 690 -19.53 19.58 8.08
N GLU A 691 -18.21 19.57 7.87
CA GLU A 691 -17.52 20.19 6.73
C GLU A 691 -17.85 19.49 5.40
N ARG A 692 -18.34 18.24 5.45
CA ARG A 692 -18.82 17.48 4.28
C ARG A 692 -20.29 17.79 3.94
N ILE A 693 -20.97 18.63 4.73
CA ILE A 693 -22.40 18.90 4.62
C ILE A 693 -22.63 20.38 4.28
N LEU A 694 -23.53 20.62 3.33
CA LEU A 694 -24.12 21.94 3.07
C LEU A 694 -25.61 21.92 3.42
N ILE A 695 -26.04 22.82 4.29
CA ILE A 695 -27.47 22.96 4.63
C ILE A 695 -28.15 23.85 3.59
N LYS A 696 -29.15 23.28 2.91
CA LYS A 696 -29.92 24.00 1.90
C LYS A 696 -31.10 24.77 2.50
N ILE A 697 -31.17 26.05 2.19
CA ILE A 697 -32.16 27.00 2.72
C ILE A 697 -32.68 27.88 1.57
N ALA A 698 -33.97 28.18 1.57
CA ALA A 698 -34.55 29.09 0.59
C ALA A 698 -34.04 30.54 0.77
N SER A 699 -33.80 31.24 -0.34
CA SER A 699 -33.26 32.61 -0.35
C SER A 699 -34.31 33.68 -0.04
N THR A 700 -35.11 33.51 1.01
CA THR A 700 -35.92 34.58 1.63
C THR A 700 -35.03 35.42 2.54
N TRP A 701 -35.46 36.61 2.95
CA TRP A 701 -34.69 37.39 3.93
C TRP A 701 -34.49 36.62 5.23
N GLU A 702 -35.55 36.01 5.76
CA GLU A 702 -35.49 35.22 6.99
C GLU A 702 -34.57 34.00 6.87
N GLY A 703 -34.51 33.37 5.70
CA GLY A 703 -33.60 32.28 5.39
C GLY A 703 -32.14 32.75 5.27
N ILE A 704 -31.90 33.93 4.70
CA ILE A 704 -30.56 34.54 4.62
C ILE A 704 -30.04 34.90 6.02
N GLU A 705 -30.88 35.46 6.89
CA GLU A 705 -30.49 35.72 8.28
C GLU A 705 -30.25 34.41 9.05
N ALA A 706 -30.99 33.33 8.75
CA ALA A 706 -30.72 32.02 9.33
C ALA A 706 -29.36 31.48 8.88
N ALA A 707 -29.03 31.61 7.59
CA ALA A 707 -27.73 31.21 7.07
C ALA A 707 -26.59 32.01 7.69
N ARG A 708 -26.77 33.32 7.92
CA ARG A 708 -25.78 34.15 8.65
C ARG A 708 -25.47 33.60 10.04
N GLU A 709 -26.49 33.18 10.79
CA GLU A 709 -26.30 32.55 12.12
C GLU A 709 -25.58 31.20 12.00
N LEU A 710 -25.95 30.37 11.03
CA LEU A 710 -25.38 29.05 10.82
C LEU A 710 -23.92 29.09 10.35
N GLU A 711 -23.57 29.99 9.43
CA GLU A 711 -22.20 30.19 8.96
C GLU A 711 -21.30 30.67 10.11
N ALA A 712 -21.82 31.51 11.01
CA ALA A 712 -21.09 31.92 12.22
C ALA A 712 -20.83 30.74 13.19
N ASP A 713 -21.67 29.70 13.17
CA ASP A 713 -21.46 28.45 13.91
C ASP A 713 -20.54 27.46 13.16
N GLY A 714 -20.07 27.82 11.96
CA GLY A 714 -19.33 26.95 11.06
C GLY A 714 -20.20 25.80 10.53
N ILE A 715 -21.47 26.07 10.25
CA ILE A 715 -22.38 25.20 9.49
C ILE A 715 -22.61 25.84 8.13
N HIS A 716 -21.97 25.27 7.11
CA HIS A 716 -21.98 25.82 5.77
C HIS A 716 -23.33 25.66 5.07
N CYS A 717 -23.78 26.71 4.40
CA CYS A 717 -25.09 26.80 3.80
C CYS A 717 -25.04 26.87 2.27
N ASN A 718 -26.04 26.27 1.63
CA ASN A 718 -26.30 26.40 0.19
C ASN A 718 -27.66 27.08 -0.03
N MET A 719 -27.66 28.36 -0.42
CA MET A 719 -28.91 29.11 -0.58
C MET A 719 -29.57 28.79 -1.92
N THR A 720 -30.76 28.19 -1.89
CA THR A 720 -31.53 27.76 -3.05
C THR A 720 -32.73 28.68 -3.30
N LEU A 721 -33.50 28.41 -4.35
CA LEU A 721 -34.63 29.27 -4.76
C LEU A 721 -34.19 30.74 -4.96
N LEU A 722 -32.99 30.90 -5.53
CA LEU A 722 -32.41 32.20 -5.83
C LEU A 722 -32.70 32.54 -7.29
N PHE A 723 -33.32 33.69 -7.51
CA PHE A 723 -33.81 34.14 -8.82
C PHE A 723 -33.33 35.53 -9.22
N GLY A 724 -32.85 36.36 -8.29
CA GLY A 724 -32.42 37.73 -8.58
C GLY A 724 -31.13 38.15 -7.88
N LEU A 725 -30.52 39.23 -8.39
CA LEU A 725 -29.26 39.77 -7.89
C LEU A 725 -29.36 40.22 -6.42
N HIS A 726 -30.48 40.80 -6.00
CA HIS A 726 -30.68 41.24 -4.62
C HIS A 726 -30.57 40.10 -3.60
N GLN A 727 -31.05 38.90 -3.96
CA GLN A 727 -30.89 37.70 -3.13
C GLN A 727 -29.43 37.28 -3.05
N ALA A 728 -28.72 37.27 -4.19
CA ALA A 728 -27.30 36.93 -4.21
C ALA A 728 -26.44 37.91 -3.40
N VAL A 729 -26.65 39.22 -3.55
CA VAL A 729 -25.89 40.21 -2.77
C VAL A 729 -26.15 40.06 -1.28
N ALA A 730 -27.42 39.84 -0.87
CA ALA A 730 -27.75 39.59 0.53
C ALA A 730 -27.04 38.33 1.08
N CYS A 731 -26.99 37.24 0.31
CA CYS A 731 -26.27 36.02 0.69
C CYS A 731 -24.76 36.26 0.86
N ALA A 732 -24.15 37.02 -0.06
CA ALA A 732 -22.73 37.33 0.01
C ALA A 732 -22.39 38.20 1.23
N GLU A 733 -23.22 39.20 1.54
CA GLU A 733 -23.07 40.02 2.75
C GLU A 733 -23.37 39.25 4.05
N ALA A 734 -24.16 38.17 3.96
CA ALA A 734 -24.41 37.25 5.05
C ALA A 734 -23.27 36.24 5.28
N GLY A 735 -22.25 36.18 4.41
CA GLY A 735 -21.12 35.26 4.54
C GLY A 735 -21.48 33.82 4.19
N VAL A 736 -22.49 33.62 3.34
CA VAL A 736 -22.92 32.29 2.87
C VAL A 736 -21.80 31.61 2.09
N THR A 737 -21.66 30.29 2.27
CA THR A 737 -20.66 29.47 1.57
C THR A 737 -21.01 29.28 0.09
N LEU A 738 -22.25 28.87 -0.21
CA LEU A 738 -22.68 28.52 -1.56
C LEU A 738 -24.06 29.11 -1.88
N ILE A 739 -24.25 29.61 -3.10
CA ILE A 739 -25.57 29.98 -3.62
C ILE A 739 -25.91 29.18 -4.88
N SER A 740 -27.20 28.86 -5.06
CA SER A 740 -27.71 28.09 -6.19
C SER A 740 -28.78 28.86 -6.99
N PRO A 741 -28.39 29.79 -7.89
CA PRO A 741 -29.33 30.46 -8.80
C PRO A 741 -29.97 29.51 -9.83
N PHE A 742 -31.29 29.60 -10.00
CA PHE A 742 -32.08 28.64 -10.79
C PHE A 742 -32.31 29.08 -12.24
N VAL A 743 -31.32 28.85 -13.09
CA VAL A 743 -31.28 29.19 -14.52
C VAL A 743 -32.56 28.77 -15.26
N GLY A 744 -32.89 27.48 -15.27
CA GLY A 744 -34.01 27.01 -16.09
C GLY A 744 -35.38 27.39 -15.56
N ARG A 745 -35.53 27.72 -14.28
CA ARG A 745 -36.83 28.23 -13.76
C ARG A 745 -37.08 29.68 -14.16
N ILE A 746 -36.02 30.49 -14.25
CA ILE A 746 -36.07 31.85 -14.81
C ILE A 746 -36.43 31.76 -16.31
N TYR A 747 -35.73 30.89 -17.04
CA TYR A 747 -36.02 30.59 -18.45
C TYR A 747 -37.49 30.21 -18.67
N ASP A 748 -38.03 29.27 -17.89
CA ASP A 748 -39.42 28.81 -18.04
C ASP A 748 -40.44 29.94 -17.82
N TRP A 749 -40.16 30.87 -16.90
CA TRP A 749 -41.03 32.01 -16.62
C TRP A 749 -41.06 32.98 -17.80
N TYR A 750 -39.89 33.42 -18.28
CA TYR A 750 -39.79 34.35 -19.40
C TYR A 750 -40.27 33.73 -20.72
N LYS A 751 -40.02 32.44 -20.94
CA LYS A 751 -40.57 31.70 -22.08
C LYS A 751 -42.09 31.78 -22.10
N LYS A 752 -42.73 31.57 -20.94
CA LYS A 752 -44.20 31.67 -20.79
C LYS A 752 -44.70 33.10 -20.96
N GLU A 753 -44.05 34.08 -20.35
CA GLU A 753 -44.45 35.49 -20.44
C GLU A 753 -44.35 36.03 -21.88
N ARG A 754 -43.24 35.73 -22.56
CA ARG A 754 -42.98 36.15 -23.95
C ARG A 754 -43.83 35.38 -24.96
N GLY A 755 -44.46 34.27 -24.56
CA GLY A 755 -45.30 33.44 -25.43
C GLY A 755 -44.50 32.72 -26.53
N VAL A 756 -43.24 32.36 -26.27
CA VAL A 756 -42.33 31.72 -27.23
C VAL A 756 -42.08 30.25 -26.88
N GLU A 757 -41.71 29.44 -27.87
CA GLU A 757 -41.42 28.01 -27.65
C GLU A 757 -39.98 27.74 -27.18
N HIS A 758 -39.03 28.62 -27.49
CA HIS A 758 -37.63 28.51 -27.11
C HIS A 758 -36.99 29.90 -27.05
N ILE A 759 -36.07 30.11 -26.10
CA ILE A 759 -35.19 31.28 -26.05
C ILE A 759 -33.76 30.76 -26.30
N PRO A 760 -32.99 31.34 -27.24
CA PRO A 760 -31.60 30.94 -27.46
C PRO A 760 -30.76 31.07 -26.19
N ALA A 761 -29.73 30.22 -26.04
CA ALA A 761 -28.91 30.21 -24.82
C ALA A 761 -28.18 31.53 -24.58
N GLU A 762 -27.76 32.24 -25.63
CA GLU A 762 -27.08 33.54 -25.51
C GLU A 762 -28.02 34.68 -25.09
N GLU A 763 -29.34 34.48 -25.22
CA GLU A 763 -30.38 35.43 -24.84
C GLU A 763 -31.21 34.94 -23.63
N ASP A 764 -30.73 33.88 -22.96
CA ASP A 764 -31.44 33.24 -21.86
C ASP A 764 -31.37 34.11 -20.59
N PRO A 765 -32.50 34.62 -20.07
CA PRO A 765 -32.49 35.47 -18.89
C PRO A 765 -31.96 34.76 -17.62
N GLY A 766 -32.02 33.43 -17.57
CA GLY A 766 -31.42 32.65 -16.49
C GLY A 766 -29.89 32.61 -16.56
N VAL A 767 -29.32 32.52 -17.77
CA VAL A 767 -27.87 32.60 -18.00
C VAL A 767 -27.38 34.02 -17.71
N GLU A 768 -28.12 35.04 -18.17
CA GLU A 768 -27.83 36.45 -17.90
C GLU A 768 -27.80 36.71 -16.38
N SER A 769 -28.80 36.22 -15.64
CA SER A 769 -28.86 36.37 -14.19
C SER A 769 -27.65 35.76 -13.46
N VAL A 770 -27.24 34.54 -13.80
CA VAL A 770 -26.05 33.92 -13.18
C VAL A 770 -24.77 34.66 -13.57
N THR A 771 -24.66 35.11 -14.82
CA THR A 771 -23.52 35.88 -15.31
C THR A 771 -23.40 37.22 -14.57
N GLU A 772 -24.52 37.91 -14.35
CA GLU A 772 -24.57 39.15 -13.57
C GLU A 772 -24.11 38.94 -12.12
N ILE A 773 -24.62 37.89 -11.47
CA ILE A 773 -24.23 37.52 -10.09
C ILE A 773 -22.74 37.17 -10.03
N TYR A 774 -22.24 36.35 -10.95
CA TYR A 774 -20.82 35.99 -11.04
C TYR A 774 -19.93 37.21 -11.17
N ASN A 775 -20.26 38.11 -12.09
CA ASN A 775 -19.49 39.32 -12.32
C ASN A 775 -19.49 40.22 -11.08
N TYR A 776 -20.64 40.37 -10.41
CA TYR A 776 -20.72 41.12 -9.15
C TYR A 776 -19.84 40.50 -8.05
N TYR A 777 -19.91 39.18 -7.87
CA TYR A 777 -19.14 38.48 -6.83
C TYR A 777 -17.64 38.61 -7.05
N LYS A 778 -17.17 38.30 -8.26
CA LYS A 778 -15.74 38.40 -8.60
C LYS A 778 -15.25 39.85 -8.58
N LYS A 779 -16.11 40.82 -8.92
CA LYS A 779 -15.78 42.26 -8.84
C LYS A 779 -15.47 42.71 -7.42
N PHE A 780 -16.28 42.28 -6.45
CA PHE A 780 -16.16 42.72 -5.06
C PHE A 780 -15.41 41.72 -4.17
N GLY A 781 -14.89 40.63 -4.74
CA GLY A 781 -14.08 39.63 -4.04
C GLY A 781 -14.89 38.86 -3.00
N HIS A 782 -16.16 38.58 -3.28
CA HIS A 782 -16.99 37.75 -2.40
C HIS A 782 -16.52 36.29 -2.46
N GLU A 783 -16.33 35.68 -1.30
CA GLU A 783 -15.87 34.28 -1.17
C GLU A 783 -16.99 33.26 -1.43
N THR A 784 -18.25 33.68 -1.38
CA THR A 784 -19.41 32.84 -1.66
C THR A 784 -19.31 32.23 -3.07
N GLU A 785 -19.37 30.90 -3.13
CA GLU A 785 -19.34 30.14 -4.37
C GLU A 785 -20.69 30.24 -5.12
N ILE A 786 -20.67 30.18 -6.45
CA ILE A 786 -21.88 30.22 -7.28
C ILE A 786 -22.09 28.89 -8.00
N MET A 787 -23.23 28.24 -7.74
CA MET A 787 -23.65 27.02 -8.41
C MET A 787 -24.88 27.24 -9.29
N GLY A 788 -24.69 27.44 -10.59
CA GLY A 788 -25.81 27.49 -11.53
C GLY A 788 -26.63 26.19 -11.47
N ALA A 789 -27.96 26.28 -11.47
CA ALA A 789 -28.84 25.15 -11.21
C ALA A 789 -30.09 25.08 -12.09
N SER A 790 -30.73 23.90 -12.11
CA SER A 790 -31.99 23.65 -12.81
C SER A 790 -31.92 23.89 -14.32
N PHE A 791 -30.90 23.37 -15.01
CA PHE A 791 -30.76 23.52 -16.46
C PHE A 791 -31.87 22.80 -17.25
N ARG A 792 -32.10 23.23 -18.49
CA ARG A 792 -33.07 22.64 -19.44
C ARG A 792 -32.42 22.01 -20.66
N HIS A 793 -31.24 22.51 -21.05
CA HIS A 793 -30.47 22.02 -22.19
C HIS A 793 -29.00 22.41 -22.06
N ILE A 794 -28.11 21.69 -22.73
CA ILE A 794 -26.67 21.88 -22.63
C ILE A 794 -26.19 23.28 -23.06
N GLY A 795 -26.92 23.99 -23.92
CA GLY A 795 -26.58 25.37 -24.31
C GLY A 795 -26.46 26.34 -23.13
N GLN A 796 -27.29 26.17 -22.07
CA GLN A 796 -27.18 26.99 -20.86
C GLN A 796 -25.88 26.68 -20.08
N LEU A 797 -25.43 25.43 -20.10
CA LEU A 797 -24.18 25.00 -19.48
C LEU A 797 -22.98 25.54 -20.25
N GLN A 798 -23.07 25.58 -21.58
CA GLN A 798 -22.02 26.14 -22.43
C GLN A 798 -21.84 27.64 -22.21
N GLU A 799 -22.93 28.40 -22.09
CA GLU A 799 -22.85 29.84 -21.83
C GLU A 799 -22.40 30.20 -20.41
N LEU A 800 -22.43 29.24 -19.47
CA LEU A 800 -21.92 29.41 -18.09
C LEU A 800 -20.61 28.65 -17.83
N ALA A 801 -19.93 28.19 -18.87
CA ALA A 801 -18.63 27.53 -18.73
C ALA A 801 -17.60 28.49 -18.08
N GLY A 802 -17.00 28.08 -16.96
CA GLY A 802 -16.14 28.93 -16.11
C GLY A 802 -16.81 29.45 -14.83
N CYS A 803 -18.10 29.16 -14.62
CA CYS A 803 -18.75 29.32 -13.31
C CYS A 803 -18.05 28.46 -12.25
N ASP A 804 -18.18 28.80 -10.96
CA ASP A 804 -17.51 28.06 -9.88
C ASP A 804 -18.02 26.60 -9.83
N LEU A 805 -19.35 26.43 -9.83
CA LEU A 805 -20.01 25.13 -9.87
C LEU A 805 -21.21 25.13 -10.82
N LEU A 806 -21.56 23.96 -11.35
CA LEU A 806 -22.83 23.73 -12.05
C LEU A 806 -23.45 22.42 -11.56
N THR A 807 -24.72 22.48 -11.14
CA THR A 807 -25.47 21.26 -10.79
C THR A 807 -26.26 20.76 -11.99
N ILE A 808 -25.84 19.59 -12.50
CA ILE A 808 -26.24 19.06 -13.81
C ILE A 808 -27.00 17.75 -13.60
N SER A 809 -28.15 17.62 -14.27
CA SER A 809 -28.93 16.38 -14.23
C SER A 809 -28.22 15.24 -15.00
N PRO A 810 -28.49 13.97 -14.67
CA PRO A 810 -27.91 12.82 -15.38
C PRO A 810 -28.14 12.86 -16.90
N ASP A 811 -29.30 13.33 -17.35
CA ASP A 811 -29.63 13.44 -18.77
C ASP A 811 -28.71 14.45 -19.48
N LEU A 812 -28.51 15.63 -18.88
CA LEU A 812 -27.66 16.68 -19.44
C LEU A 812 -26.17 16.34 -19.32
N LEU A 813 -25.77 15.58 -18.29
CA LEU A 813 -24.42 15.00 -18.20
C LEU A 813 -24.17 14.04 -19.38
N GLY A 814 -25.15 13.18 -19.69
CA GLY A 814 -25.11 12.30 -20.84
C GLY A 814 -25.05 13.07 -22.17
N GLU A 815 -25.83 14.14 -22.32
CA GLU A 815 -25.79 15.00 -23.50
C GLU A 815 -24.43 15.71 -23.67
N LEU A 816 -23.86 16.28 -22.60
CA LEU A 816 -22.53 16.90 -22.63
C LEU A 816 -21.43 15.90 -22.97
N GLN A 817 -21.54 14.68 -22.46
CA GLN A 817 -20.59 13.60 -22.74
C GLN A 817 -20.71 13.10 -24.20
N ALA A 818 -21.93 13.10 -24.74
CA ALA A 818 -22.20 12.67 -26.12
C ALA A 818 -21.96 13.78 -27.16
N THR A 819 -21.70 15.02 -26.74
CA THR A 819 -21.51 16.16 -27.65
C THR A 819 -20.02 16.48 -27.79
N GLU A 820 -19.50 16.35 -29.00
CA GLU A 820 -18.15 16.76 -29.39
C GLU A 820 -18.14 18.22 -29.89
N GLY A 821 -17.13 19.00 -29.51
CA GLY A 821 -17.00 20.40 -29.93
C GLY A 821 -15.94 21.16 -29.16
N GLU A 822 -15.81 22.46 -29.40
CA GLU A 822 -14.99 23.36 -28.57
C GLU A 822 -15.88 24.04 -27.54
N LEU A 823 -15.49 23.97 -26.27
CA LEU A 823 -16.16 24.65 -25.17
C LEU A 823 -15.32 25.85 -24.71
N PRO A 824 -15.61 27.07 -25.22
CA PRO A 824 -14.91 28.26 -24.76
C PRO A 824 -15.32 28.60 -23.32
N ARG A 825 -14.36 29.03 -22.49
CA ARG A 825 -14.65 29.67 -21.20
C ARG A 825 -15.41 30.98 -21.44
N LYS A 826 -16.58 31.12 -20.80
CA LYS A 826 -17.46 32.29 -20.90
C LYS A 826 -17.40 33.19 -19.68
N LEU A 827 -17.25 32.59 -18.50
CA LEU A 827 -17.08 33.31 -17.24
C LEU A 827 -15.62 33.26 -16.83
N ASP A 828 -15.02 34.43 -16.64
CA ASP A 828 -13.61 34.58 -16.30
C ASP A 828 -13.45 35.54 -15.11
N PRO A 829 -12.75 35.13 -14.04
CA PRO A 829 -12.67 35.91 -12.82
C PRO A 829 -11.85 37.19 -12.99
N GLU A 830 -10.82 37.20 -13.85
CA GLU A 830 -10.00 38.39 -14.09
C GLU A 830 -10.79 39.43 -14.89
N ALA A 831 -11.51 38.99 -15.92
CA ALA A 831 -12.39 39.85 -16.71
C ALA A 831 -13.49 40.49 -15.83
N ALA A 832 -14.12 39.69 -14.97
CA ALA A 832 -15.14 40.16 -14.04
C ALA A 832 -14.61 41.19 -13.03
N ALA A 833 -13.41 40.96 -12.46
CA ALA A 833 -12.77 41.88 -11.51
C ALA A 833 -12.53 43.28 -12.10
N ALA A 834 -12.32 43.36 -13.42
CA ALA A 834 -12.06 44.60 -14.15
C ALA A 834 -13.33 45.40 -14.51
N MET A 835 -14.54 44.84 -14.36
CA MET A 835 -15.78 45.50 -14.80
C MET A 835 -16.14 46.72 -13.96
N GLU A 836 -16.83 47.71 -14.55
CA GLU A 836 -17.41 48.84 -13.82
C GLU A 836 -18.82 48.48 -13.34
N ILE A 837 -18.92 48.02 -12.09
CA ILE A 837 -20.19 47.63 -11.43
C ILE A 837 -20.34 48.47 -10.17
N GLU A 838 -21.53 49.04 -9.94
CA GLU A 838 -21.84 49.77 -8.70
C GLU A 838 -22.14 48.80 -7.56
N ARG A 839 -21.58 49.09 -6.37
CA ARG A 839 -21.84 48.28 -5.18
C ARG A 839 -23.24 48.59 -4.65
N ILE A 840 -23.98 47.54 -4.31
CA ILE A 840 -25.29 47.61 -3.65
C ILE A 840 -25.07 47.28 -2.18
N ASP A 841 -25.51 48.18 -1.28
CA ASP A 841 -25.53 47.91 0.16
C ASP A 841 -26.89 47.29 0.52
N MET A 842 -26.92 46.00 0.89
CA MET A 842 -28.17 45.25 0.98
C MET A 842 -28.80 45.31 2.38
N THR A 843 -29.68 46.29 2.61
CA THR A 843 -30.54 46.32 3.82
C THR A 843 -31.85 45.57 3.58
N ARG A 844 -32.61 45.28 4.66
CA ARG A 844 -33.94 44.66 4.54
C ARG A 844 -34.86 45.46 3.63
N GLU A 845 -34.88 46.79 3.78
CA GLU A 845 -35.71 47.68 2.98
C GLU A 845 -35.31 47.66 1.50
N VAL A 846 -34.01 47.61 1.22
CA VAL A 846 -33.49 47.51 -0.16
C VAL A 846 -33.87 46.16 -0.77
N TYR A 847 -33.67 45.07 -0.01
CA TYR A 847 -34.06 43.72 -0.44
C TYR A 847 -35.55 43.62 -0.73
N ASP A 848 -36.41 44.08 0.19
CA ASP A 848 -37.86 44.01 0.04
C ASP A 848 -38.33 44.83 -1.17
N GLN A 849 -37.75 46.02 -1.37
CA GLN A 849 -38.06 46.87 -2.52
C GLN A 849 -37.63 46.21 -3.84
N MET A 850 -36.37 45.78 -3.95
CA MET A 850 -35.86 45.11 -5.16
C MET A 850 -36.62 43.82 -5.45
N HIS A 851 -36.96 43.06 -4.42
CA HIS A 851 -37.73 41.83 -4.60
C HIS A 851 -39.14 42.13 -5.09
N ALA A 852 -39.83 43.12 -4.51
CA ALA A 852 -41.16 43.52 -4.95
C ALA A 852 -41.18 44.07 -6.40
N ASP A 853 -40.10 44.73 -6.82
CA ASP A 853 -39.94 45.24 -8.18
C ASP A 853 -39.61 44.13 -9.20
N ASP A 854 -38.97 43.05 -8.76
CA ASP A 854 -38.73 41.85 -9.58
C ASP A 854 -39.88 40.82 -9.43
N ARG A 855 -40.89 41.00 -10.29
CA ARG A 855 -42.05 40.11 -10.33
C ARG A 855 -41.67 38.65 -10.56
N MET A 856 -40.65 38.37 -11.37
CA MET A 856 -40.21 37.01 -11.69
C MET A 856 -39.63 36.34 -10.44
N ALA A 857 -38.71 37.02 -9.75
CA ALA A 857 -38.10 36.50 -8.54
C ALA A 857 -39.14 36.29 -7.43
N THR A 858 -40.08 37.23 -7.23
CA THR A 858 -41.16 37.10 -6.24
C THR A 858 -42.04 35.88 -6.50
N GLU A 859 -42.57 35.75 -7.72
CA GLU A 859 -43.46 34.64 -8.08
C GLU A 859 -42.74 33.29 -7.99
N LYS A 860 -41.49 33.20 -8.46
CA LYS A 860 -40.72 31.95 -8.48
C LYS A 860 -40.21 31.51 -7.13
N LEU A 861 -39.87 32.43 -6.22
CA LEU A 861 -39.54 32.11 -4.84
C LEU A 861 -40.74 31.47 -4.14
N SER A 862 -41.91 32.13 -4.18
CA SER A 862 -43.14 31.58 -3.59
C SER A 862 -43.53 30.24 -4.20
N GLU A 863 -43.57 30.14 -5.53
CA GLU A 863 -43.90 28.89 -6.23
C GLU A 863 -42.93 27.76 -5.89
N GLY A 864 -41.65 28.08 -5.72
CA GLY A 864 -40.60 27.13 -5.36
C GLY A 864 -40.78 26.56 -3.96
N ILE A 865 -41.05 27.43 -2.98
CA ILE A 865 -41.31 27.04 -1.58
C ILE A 865 -42.53 26.12 -1.53
N ASP A 866 -43.64 26.53 -2.16
CA ASP A 866 -44.88 25.75 -2.19
C ASP A 866 -44.67 24.36 -2.81
N LYS A 867 -43.89 24.27 -3.88
CA LYS A 867 -43.57 23.00 -4.54
C LYS A 867 -42.72 22.08 -3.67
N PHE A 868 -41.71 22.61 -2.98
CA PHE A 868 -40.88 21.81 -2.07
C PHE A 868 -41.64 21.37 -0.84
N ALA A 869 -42.52 22.22 -0.29
CA ALA A 869 -43.46 21.84 0.76
C ALA A 869 -44.39 20.71 0.31
N ALA A 870 -45.00 20.83 -0.88
CA ALA A 870 -45.87 19.79 -1.42
C ALA A 870 -45.13 18.47 -1.73
N ALA A 871 -43.86 18.51 -2.11
CA ALA A 871 -43.03 17.31 -2.27
C ALA A 871 -42.78 16.63 -0.92
N LEU A 872 -42.51 17.42 0.13
CA LEU A 872 -42.35 16.91 1.49
C LEU A 872 -43.64 16.22 1.97
N ASP A 873 -44.80 16.79 1.71
CA ASP A 873 -46.10 16.19 2.07
C ASP A 873 -46.32 14.85 1.35
N LYS A 874 -45.88 14.73 0.10
CA LYS A 874 -45.89 13.45 -0.63
C LYS A 874 -44.96 12.41 0.00
N LEU A 875 -43.76 12.82 0.44
CA LEU A 875 -42.85 11.93 1.14
C LEU A 875 -43.47 11.42 2.43
N LYS A 876 -44.07 12.31 3.23
CA LYS A 876 -44.78 11.96 4.46
C LYS A 876 -45.92 10.98 4.19
N ALA A 877 -46.72 11.21 3.15
CA ALA A 877 -47.79 10.28 2.76
C ALA A 877 -47.26 8.89 2.38
N LEU A 878 -46.16 8.82 1.62
CA LEU A 878 -45.50 7.57 1.25
C LEU A 878 -44.97 6.80 2.49
N LEU A 879 -44.32 7.52 3.41
CA LEU A 879 -43.84 6.91 4.66
C LEU A 879 -44.99 6.48 5.57
N LYS A 880 -46.10 7.21 5.58
CA LYS A 880 -47.30 6.84 6.32
C LYS A 880 -47.91 5.53 5.83
N GLU A 881 -48.07 5.39 4.52
CA GLU A 881 -48.58 4.16 3.91
C GLU A 881 -47.69 2.94 4.28
N ARG A 882 -46.36 3.13 4.28
CA ARG A 882 -45.39 2.10 4.66
C ARG A 882 -45.30 1.80 6.15
N LEU A 883 -45.64 2.76 7.02
CA LEU A 883 -45.68 2.55 8.47
C LEU A 883 -46.96 1.78 8.89
N GLU A 884 -48.05 1.98 8.15
CA GLU A 884 -49.37 1.40 8.43
C GLU A 884 -49.60 0.03 7.75
N GLY A 885 -48.87 -0.26 6.66
CA GLY A 885 -48.90 -1.54 5.93
C GLY A 885 -47.86 -2.52 6.41
#